data_AF-A0A3A5LG89-F1
#
_entry.id   AF-A0A3A5LG89-F1
#
_cell.length_a   1.000
_cell.length_b   1.000
_cell.length_c   1.000
_cell.angle_alpha   90.00
_cell.angle_beta   90.00
_cell.angle_gamma   90.00
#
_symmetry.space_group_name_H-M   'P 1'
#
loop_
_entity.id
_entity.type
_entity.pdbx_description
1 polymer ?
#
loop_
_entity_poly.entity_id
_entity_poly.type
_entity_poly.pdbx_seq_one_letter_code
_entity_poly.pdbx_strand_id
1 'polypeptide(L)'
;LTYQQFLAQEASELKHKKAQDKTDFMTWLDNHIASYLNAAKAAKQTLSNDFKDFLKNTESMYQAFRYLSGYLPDNPGGISARHEQFKNDNERQWLINAYTSYKKTHDDEKNTAFHPEFHTLKQSDRFDLVVVDEAQDLSGLELKNLRRAARNGQIAYCMDSNQSLKDTLSQRQFLLSSGVSHVELPVTYRCPGHVVDLANAILDIKQRLTGGLADKLEYARIIPSEQQKANPGLVQWVEPNELAKNHRLNQLAQTTQFAVVTLPQWKEKAKELFNTPLVFTPEEIKGLEYPHIAAYRLFDHDTCNDASKKINHTAVKSQQHRAKAEQGDASFAPHFNQLFTAFTRATQSLAIVEDSSVHQRKNLLTPLKQSTLKLTQNPNNNNNNNNPEPKPIPASQQDWINEANKLKHLGKSEQAKAIEQQFTQPNRRVAPSPAVNNPTPTHVPAINLDKGKAKPKDSKKSNPFQGLVEAVVKATEEGTPLKHPDRNKLSATFAKMKQIWLGIPVRHYPNLFIYALNHLETIDQALAPVSFKAVCQKLFTVNWLSSLYHENESDEPRSFLHYLCEKKDTALFLGFTLLEIPPDLWTKKITQGLNVSSPLLHLMYNAPLYLPWIANKIPLEKWFEEYPREEDCISPWVQLSVLWKITESSRDNEHIKNTLDKISGAALTKPPFSPEQLVRKNTTLMPNVEIPLTLLQALTLSPYGCRLLQNYLNKYPEFWAKIPVSAWLEIQQKAWVISAVECLILNSSGFLDQFIDRYPDLPYAMPPSILSRNNSHLLTFCVEEHPFFIWLLTKNPDLIDAIAPTAWFKSGFAKSTPLYWFSTTPQGRQLLILILEKNPKLIDQIPAHTWLTRVAGTPQNGVGNKSIVCWLLQDKASYRLLDLLADKLIDPLSMDEWYAHLAPVIAEITTFLQGIACQSGSAPGLDFFMRLFDKWGRDFSSEAPRFQQVNELLICLKSRSPMFASAGSLLLFTPAKTPSSVPGNEEQTGSMEFQH
;
A
#
# COMPACT_ATOMS: atom_id res chain seq x y z
N LEU A 1 17.25 -5.57 -9.36
CA LEU A 1 18.40 -6.05 -10.17
C LEU A 1 17.86 -7.04 -11.20
N THR A 2 18.39 -7.06 -12.43
CA THR A 2 18.17 -8.20 -13.33
C THR A 2 19.01 -9.39 -12.87
N TYR A 3 18.66 -10.62 -13.27
CA TYR A 3 19.47 -11.80 -12.91
C TYR A 3 20.91 -11.70 -13.46
N GLN A 4 21.13 -11.09 -14.63
CA GLN A 4 22.47 -10.79 -15.14
C GLN A 4 23.25 -9.79 -14.26
N GLN A 5 22.59 -8.76 -13.73
CA GLN A 5 23.22 -7.83 -12.77
C GLN A 5 23.58 -8.53 -11.46
N PHE A 6 22.69 -9.38 -10.94
CA PHE A 6 22.94 -10.22 -9.77
C PHE A 6 24.15 -11.14 -9.98
N LEU A 7 24.26 -11.83 -11.12
CA LEU A 7 25.45 -12.62 -11.48
C LEU A 7 26.72 -11.77 -11.53
N ALA A 8 26.68 -10.58 -12.15
CA ALA A 8 27.84 -9.71 -12.27
C ALA A 8 28.33 -9.13 -10.93
N GLN A 9 27.43 -8.93 -9.97
CA GLN A 9 27.73 -8.42 -8.64
C GLN A 9 28.20 -9.55 -7.70
N GLU A 10 27.39 -10.60 -7.56
CA GLU A 10 27.59 -11.63 -6.53
C GLU A 10 28.50 -12.78 -6.99
N ALA A 11 28.32 -13.33 -8.19
CA ALA A 11 28.96 -14.57 -8.63
C ALA A 11 30.45 -14.37 -8.99
N SER A 12 31.29 -14.24 -7.96
CA SER A 12 32.74 -14.07 -8.05
C SER A 12 33.42 -15.16 -8.89
N GLU A 13 32.91 -16.39 -8.83
CA GLU A 13 33.34 -17.54 -9.61
C GLU A 13 33.14 -17.39 -11.14
N LEU A 14 32.34 -16.42 -11.59
CA LEU A 14 32.06 -16.15 -13.00
C LEU A 14 32.81 -14.94 -13.58
N LYS A 15 33.54 -14.17 -12.77
CA LYS A 15 34.19 -12.90 -13.18
C LYS A 15 35.20 -13.02 -14.35
N HIS A 16 35.63 -14.24 -14.68
CA HIS A 16 36.53 -14.53 -15.79
C HIS A 16 35.94 -15.48 -16.85
N LYS A 17 34.65 -15.83 -16.76
CA LYS A 17 33.96 -16.65 -17.76
C LYS A 17 33.06 -15.80 -18.66
N LYS A 18 33.01 -16.11 -19.97
CA LYS A 18 32.09 -15.50 -20.94
C LYS A 18 30.68 -16.03 -20.70
N ALA A 19 29.70 -15.14 -20.50
CA ALA A 19 28.30 -15.52 -20.56
C ALA A 19 27.90 -15.93 -21.99
N GLN A 20 27.17 -17.03 -22.11
CA GLN A 20 26.54 -17.53 -23.33
C GLN A 20 25.05 -17.19 -23.36
N ASP A 21 24.47 -17.24 -24.56
CA ASP A 21 23.05 -17.02 -24.79
C ASP A 21 22.35 -18.23 -25.45
N LYS A 22 21.06 -18.07 -25.77
CA LYS A 22 20.24 -19.07 -26.45
C LYS A 22 20.80 -19.50 -27.81
N THR A 23 21.50 -18.63 -28.54
CA THR A 23 22.10 -18.94 -29.85
C THR A 23 23.36 -19.81 -29.67
N ASP A 24 24.18 -19.52 -28.66
CA ASP A 24 25.26 -20.43 -28.22
C ASP A 24 24.69 -21.82 -27.84
N PHE A 25 23.57 -21.87 -27.11
CA PHE A 25 22.90 -23.13 -26.73
C PHE A 25 22.35 -23.90 -27.94
N MET A 26 21.61 -23.24 -28.85
CA MET A 26 21.06 -23.90 -30.04
C MET A 26 22.17 -24.45 -30.95
N THR A 27 23.27 -23.69 -31.10
CA THR A 27 24.44 -24.15 -31.85
C THR A 27 25.05 -25.41 -31.24
N TRP A 28 25.10 -25.53 -29.91
CA TRP A 28 25.49 -26.79 -29.26
C TRP A 28 24.47 -27.92 -29.51
N LEU A 29 23.17 -27.62 -29.41
CA LEU A 29 22.10 -28.60 -29.51
C LEU A 29 22.04 -29.24 -30.92
N ASP A 30 22.13 -28.44 -31.98
CA ASP A 30 22.18 -28.92 -33.37
C ASP A 30 23.37 -29.86 -33.60
N ASN A 31 24.56 -29.51 -33.06
CA ASN A 31 25.74 -30.36 -33.12
C ASN A 31 25.57 -31.66 -32.31
N HIS A 32 24.89 -31.61 -31.16
CA HIS A 32 24.59 -32.79 -30.34
C HIS A 32 23.61 -33.73 -31.06
N ILE A 33 22.55 -33.19 -31.69
CA ILE A 33 21.58 -33.94 -32.50
C ILE A 33 22.27 -34.56 -33.72
N ALA A 34 23.11 -33.80 -34.44
CA ALA A 34 23.86 -34.31 -35.58
C ALA A 34 24.83 -35.45 -35.18
N SER A 35 25.52 -35.30 -34.04
CA SER A 35 26.37 -36.36 -33.48
C SER A 35 25.57 -37.62 -33.14
N TYR A 36 24.43 -37.47 -32.46
CA TYR A 36 23.52 -38.56 -32.13
C TYR A 36 22.97 -39.29 -33.36
N LEU A 37 22.53 -38.56 -34.39
CA LEU A 37 22.03 -39.14 -35.65
C LEU A 37 23.12 -39.91 -36.40
N ASN A 38 24.36 -39.41 -36.40
CA ASN A 38 25.51 -40.12 -36.98
C ASN A 38 25.84 -41.40 -36.20
N ALA A 39 25.80 -41.36 -34.86
CA ALA A 39 26.01 -42.53 -34.01
C ALA A 39 24.91 -43.60 -34.23
N ALA A 40 23.63 -43.20 -34.25
CA ALA A 40 22.50 -44.09 -34.54
C ALA A 40 22.63 -44.74 -35.93
N LYS A 41 23.04 -43.96 -36.95
CA LYS A 41 23.32 -44.47 -38.31
C LYS A 41 24.46 -45.49 -38.34
N ALA A 42 25.56 -45.22 -37.62
CA ALA A 42 26.69 -46.15 -37.50
C ALA A 42 26.29 -47.45 -36.77
N ALA A 43 25.47 -47.35 -35.73
CA ALA A 43 24.90 -48.48 -34.99
C ALA A 43 23.77 -49.23 -35.74
N LYS A 44 23.39 -48.79 -36.96
CA LYS A 44 22.25 -49.30 -37.74
C LYS A 44 20.91 -49.23 -36.99
N GLN A 45 20.75 -48.28 -36.09
CA GLN A 45 19.54 -48.11 -35.28
C GLN A 45 18.42 -47.41 -36.06
N THR A 46 17.30 -48.09 -36.27
CA THR A 46 16.11 -47.51 -36.89
C THR A 46 15.34 -46.65 -35.88
N LEU A 47 15.46 -45.32 -35.98
CA LEU A 47 14.62 -44.38 -35.23
C LEU A 47 13.20 -44.33 -35.82
N SER A 48 12.18 -44.18 -34.97
CA SER A 48 10.79 -43.94 -35.42
C SER A 48 10.66 -42.55 -36.07
N ASN A 49 9.58 -42.31 -36.81
CA ASN A 49 9.35 -41.01 -37.44
C ASN A 49 9.02 -39.95 -36.39
N ASP A 50 8.14 -40.26 -35.43
CA ASP A 50 7.79 -39.38 -34.31
C ASP A 50 9.03 -38.91 -33.53
N PHE A 51 10.02 -39.79 -33.33
CA PHE A 51 11.27 -39.43 -32.67
C PHE A 51 12.21 -38.59 -33.55
N LYS A 52 12.21 -38.78 -34.88
CA LYS A 52 12.90 -37.87 -35.82
C LYS A 52 12.25 -36.49 -35.87
N ASP A 53 10.93 -36.41 -35.69
CA ASP A 53 10.20 -35.15 -35.68
C ASP A 53 10.32 -34.43 -34.34
N PHE A 54 10.38 -35.17 -33.22
CA PHE A 54 10.88 -34.66 -31.94
C PHE A 54 12.28 -34.07 -32.08
N LEU A 55 13.22 -34.78 -32.73
CA LEU A 55 14.60 -34.31 -32.94
C LEU A 55 14.72 -33.06 -33.84
N LYS A 56 13.64 -32.58 -34.48
CA LYS A 56 13.61 -31.31 -35.23
C LYS A 56 13.13 -30.13 -34.38
N ASN A 57 12.47 -30.38 -33.24
CA ASN A 57 11.82 -29.34 -32.44
C ASN A 57 12.74 -28.82 -31.32
N THR A 58 13.83 -28.16 -31.74
CA THR A 58 14.88 -27.64 -30.84
C THR A 58 14.36 -26.59 -29.86
N GLU A 59 13.35 -25.78 -30.23
CA GLU A 59 12.72 -24.81 -29.34
C GLU A 59 12.07 -25.49 -28.12
N SER A 60 11.29 -26.56 -28.35
CA SER A 60 10.66 -27.30 -27.25
C SER A 60 11.71 -28.03 -26.38
N MET A 61 12.85 -28.44 -26.95
CA MET A 61 13.97 -28.97 -26.15
C MET A 61 14.60 -27.91 -25.24
N TYR A 62 14.78 -26.68 -25.72
CA TYR A 62 15.31 -25.58 -24.91
C TYR A 62 14.36 -25.20 -23.75
N GLN A 63 13.06 -25.13 -24.01
CA GLN A 63 12.02 -24.97 -22.98
C GLN A 63 12.06 -26.14 -21.97
N ALA A 64 12.17 -27.38 -22.45
CA ALA A 64 12.31 -28.56 -21.60
C ALA A 64 13.58 -28.49 -20.74
N PHE A 65 14.73 -28.09 -21.29
CA PHE A 65 15.97 -27.87 -20.52
C PHE A 65 15.79 -26.82 -19.42
N ARG A 66 15.17 -25.67 -19.74
CA ARG A 66 14.88 -24.59 -18.77
C ARG A 66 14.04 -25.08 -17.59
N TYR A 67 12.99 -25.86 -17.85
CA TYR A 67 12.16 -26.48 -16.82
C TYR A 67 12.91 -27.59 -16.04
N LEU A 68 13.51 -28.56 -16.75
CA LEU A 68 14.19 -29.71 -16.15
C LEU A 68 15.43 -29.32 -15.32
N SER A 69 16.01 -28.14 -15.57
CA SER A 69 17.10 -27.57 -14.77
C SER A 69 16.76 -27.41 -13.28
N GLY A 70 15.48 -27.23 -12.93
CA GLY A 70 15.01 -27.20 -11.55
C GLY A 70 15.05 -28.57 -10.86
N TYR A 71 14.97 -29.68 -11.61
CA TYR A 71 14.81 -31.03 -11.07
C TYR A 71 16.07 -31.89 -11.15
N LEU A 72 16.73 -31.91 -12.31
CA LEU A 72 17.84 -32.82 -12.61
C LEU A 72 19.10 -32.65 -11.73
N PRO A 73 19.46 -31.48 -11.17
CA PRO A 73 20.64 -31.36 -10.31
C PRO A 73 20.57 -32.18 -9.01
N ASP A 74 19.37 -32.41 -8.48
CA ASP A 74 19.18 -33.05 -7.17
C ASP A 74 18.75 -34.52 -7.32
N ASN A 75 18.07 -34.87 -8.42
CA ASN A 75 17.61 -36.23 -8.68
C ASN A 75 17.58 -36.55 -10.19
N PRO A 76 18.73 -36.89 -10.81
CA PRO A 76 18.83 -37.16 -12.25
C PRO A 76 17.94 -38.30 -12.75
N GLY A 77 17.69 -39.33 -11.91
CA GLY A 77 16.92 -40.52 -12.29
C GLY A 77 15.41 -40.43 -11.99
N GLY A 78 15.01 -39.59 -11.04
CA GLY A 78 13.67 -39.64 -10.42
C GLY A 78 12.53 -38.98 -11.19
N ILE A 79 12.81 -38.25 -12.26
CA ILE A 79 11.74 -37.70 -13.11
C ILE A 79 11.07 -38.85 -13.86
N SER A 80 9.75 -38.98 -13.76
CA SER A 80 8.98 -40.09 -14.33
C SER A 80 8.88 -40.03 -15.86
N ALA A 81 8.75 -41.19 -16.52
CA ALA A 81 8.34 -41.30 -17.93
C ALA A 81 6.91 -40.78 -18.20
N ARG A 82 6.11 -40.53 -17.14
CA ARG A 82 4.80 -39.87 -17.21
C ARG A 82 4.86 -38.36 -16.88
N HIS A 83 6.05 -37.77 -16.82
CA HIS A 83 6.20 -36.33 -16.61
C HIS A 83 5.82 -35.56 -17.88
N GLU A 84 5.15 -34.42 -17.70
CA GLU A 84 4.46 -33.62 -18.73
C GLU A 84 5.36 -33.03 -19.85
N GLN A 85 6.68 -33.21 -19.75
CA GLN A 85 7.67 -32.83 -20.75
C GLN A 85 8.00 -33.96 -21.75
N PHE A 86 7.47 -35.17 -21.55
CA PHE A 86 7.83 -36.36 -22.32
C PHE A 86 6.59 -37.09 -22.83
N LYS A 87 6.53 -37.43 -24.12
CA LYS A 87 5.46 -38.29 -24.67
C LYS A 87 5.74 -39.77 -24.47
N ASN A 88 7.01 -40.14 -24.32
CA ASN A 88 7.50 -41.52 -24.18
C ASN A 88 8.87 -41.55 -23.49
N ASP A 89 9.32 -42.73 -23.06
CA ASP A 89 10.61 -42.85 -22.35
C ASP A 89 11.83 -42.59 -23.27
N ASN A 90 11.73 -42.76 -24.59
CA ASN A 90 12.86 -42.47 -25.48
C ASN A 90 13.20 -40.98 -25.51
N GLU A 91 12.18 -40.11 -25.59
CA GLU A 91 12.32 -38.65 -25.45
C GLU A 91 12.90 -38.27 -24.09
N ARG A 92 12.38 -38.86 -23.00
CA ARG A 92 12.87 -38.66 -21.64
C ARG A 92 14.35 -39.00 -21.50
N GLN A 93 14.73 -40.21 -21.87
CA GLN A 93 16.10 -40.71 -21.73
C GLN A 93 17.05 -39.87 -22.60
N TRP A 94 16.63 -39.47 -23.81
CA TRP A 94 17.43 -38.60 -24.66
C TRP A 94 17.62 -37.21 -24.03
N LEU A 95 16.56 -36.56 -23.55
CA LEU A 95 16.65 -35.22 -22.92
C LEU A 95 17.50 -35.24 -21.65
N ILE A 96 17.37 -36.26 -20.80
CA ILE A 96 18.18 -36.39 -19.58
C ILE A 96 19.66 -36.61 -19.94
N ASN A 97 19.96 -37.44 -20.93
CA ASN A 97 21.33 -37.67 -21.40
C ASN A 97 21.93 -36.42 -22.06
N ALA A 98 21.15 -35.69 -22.87
CA ALA A 98 21.58 -34.45 -23.51
C ALA A 98 21.84 -33.35 -22.47
N TYR A 99 20.93 -33.15 -21.51
CA TYR A 99 21.11 -32.19 -20.41
C TYR A 99 22.32 -32.54 -19.53
N THR A 100 22.50 -33.82 -19.19
CA THR A 100 23.68 -34.29 -18.43
C THR A 100 24.97 -34.05 -19.20
N SER A 101 24.97 -34.27 -20.52
CA SER A 101 26.11 -33.98 -21.40
C SER A 101 26.42 -32.48 -21.45
N TYR A 102 25.39 -31.63 -21.59
CA TYR A 102 25.52 -30.18 -21.59
C TYR A 102 26.07 -29.66 -20.26
N LYS A 103 25.48 -30.08 -19.14
CA LYS A 103 25.90 -29.62 -17.81
C LYS A 103 27.33 -30.05 -17.51
N LYS A 104 27.72 -31.28 -17.89
CA LYS A 104 29.10 -31.77 -17.73
C LYS A 104 30.14 -30.93 -18.49
N THR A 105 29.82 -30.34 -19.64
CA THR A 105 30.76 -29.48 -20.37
C THR A 105 30.78 -28.04 -19.86
N HIS A 106 29.70 -27.54 -19.25
CA HIS A 106 29.60 -26.13 -18.81
C HIS A 106 29.95 -25.90 -17.34
N ASP A 107 29.75 -26.91 -16.47
CA ASP A 107 30.20 -26.87 -15.07
C ASP A 107 31.67 -27.35 -14.89
N ASP A 108 32.40 -27.67 -15.96
CA ASP A 108 33.86 -27.88 -15.90
C ASP A 108 34.56 -26.56 -15.51
N GLU A 109 35.39 -26.60 -14.48
CA GLU A 109 36.14 -25.42 -13.99
C GLU A 109 37.13 -24.89 -15.03
N LYS A 110 37.56 -25.73 -15.99
CA LYS A 110 38.41 -25.33 -17.12
C LYS A 110 37.65 -24.64 -18.26
N ASN A 111 36.32 -24.72 -18.30
CA ASN A 111 35.54 -24.08 -19.36
C ASN A 111 35.52 -22.55 -19.12
N THR A 112 35.97 -21.78 -20.12
CA THR A 112 35.99 -20.31 -20.10
C THR A 112 34.63 -19.66 -20.39
N ALA A 113 33.58 -20.46 -20.60
CA ALA A 113 32.21 -20.00 -20.82
C ALA A 113 31.23 -20.59 -19.79
N PHE A 114 30.06 -19.97 -19.65
CA PHE A 114 28.92 -20.48 -18.87
C PHE A 114 27.59 -19.98 -19.48
N HIS A 115 26.50 -20.73 -19.30
CA HIS A 115 25.15 -20.29 -19.66
C HIS A 115 24.36 -19.91 -18.39
N PRO A 116 23.86 -18.67 -18.24
CA PRO A 116 23.21 -18.19 -17.01
C PRO A 116 22.07 -19.09 -16.51
N GLU A 117 21.26 -19.60 -17.44
CA GLU A 117 20.06 -20.39 -17.15
C GLU A 117 20.35 -21.83 -16.69
N PHE A 118 21.59 -22.30 -16.85
CA PHE A 118 21.99 -23.71 -16.65
C PHE A 118 23.19 -23.92 -15.72
N HIS A 119 23.83 -22.85 -15.25
CA HIS A 119 24.98 -22.92 -14.36
C HIS A 119 24.58 -22.94 -12.87
N THR A 120 25.33 -23.68 -12.06
CA THR A 120 25.08 -23.85 -10.62
C THR A 120 26.01 -22.94 -9.81
N LEU A 121 25.48 -21.89 -9.18
CA LEU A 121 26.31 -20.99 -8.35
C LEU A 121 26.88 -21.73 -7.12
N LYS A 122 28.03 -21.31 -6.61
CA LYS A 122 28.64 -21.91 -5.40
C LYS A 122 28.15 -21.27 -4.10
N GLN A 123 27.65 -20.03 -4.16
CA GLN A 123 27.36 -19.21 -2.98
C GLN A 123 25.98 -19.49 -2.33
N SER A 124 25.82 -19.05 -1.08
CA SER A 124 24.53 -19.06 -0.35
C SER A 124 24.44 -17.92 0.69
N ASP A 125 23.25 -17.74 1.27
CA ASP A 125 22.96 -16.97 2.50
C ASP A 125 23.43 -15.49 2.51
N ARG A 126 23.50 -14.89 1.31
CA ARG A 126 23.93 -13.51 1.05
C ARG A 126 22.94 -12.45 1.54
N PHE A 127 21.64 -12.68 1.35
CA PHE A 127 20.58 -11.70 1.59
C PHE A 127 19.59 -12.21 2.64
N ASP A 128 19.15 -11.37 3.56
CA ASP A 128 18.15 -11.75 4.58
C ASP A 128 16.75 -12.01 4.00
N LEU A 129 16.44 -11.44 2.84
CA LEU A 129 15.25 -11.70 2.03
C LEU A 129 15.60 -11.51 0.55
N VAL A 130 15.08 -12.38 -0.31
CA VAL A 130 15.07 -12.18 -1.77
C VAL A 130 13.62 -12.05 -2.25
N VAL A 131 13.36 -11.05 -3.09
CA VAL A 131 12.08 -10.91 -3.81
C VAL A 131 12.37 -11.03 -5.30
N VAL A 132 11.67 -11.95 -5.96
CA VAL A 132 11.81 -12.24 -7.39
C VAL A 132 10.52 -11.86 -8.09
N ASP A 133 10.56 -10.82 -8.91
CA ASP A 133 9.45 -10.45 -9.78
C ASP A 133 9.54 -11.15 -11.15
N GLU A 134 8.39 -11.31 -11.81
CA GLU A 134 8.21 -12.01 -13.10
C GLU A 134 8.87 -13.40 -13.14
N ALA A 135 8.82 -14.12 -12.01
CA ALA A 135 9.58 -15.36 -11.77
C ALA A 135 9.26 -16.52 -12.73
N GLN A 136 8.18 -16.44 -13.51
CA GLN A 136 7.86 -17.39 -14.58
C GLN A 136 8.83 -17.32 -15.79
N ASP A 137 9.54 -16.22 -16.00
CA ASP A 137 10.49 -16.08 -17.12
C ASP A 137 11.89 -16.64 -16.81
N LEU A 138 12.13 -17.09 -15.58
CA LEU A 138 13.39 -17.69 -15.13
C LEU A 138 13.38 -19.22 -15.23
N SER A 139 14.56 -19.82 -15.42
CA SER A 139 14.73 -21.27 -15.39
C SER A 139 14.56 -21.83 -13.97
N GLY A 140 14.24 -23.12 -13.86
CA GLY A 140 14.15 -23.80 -12.56
C GLY A 140 15.45 -23.74 -11.74
N LEU A 141 16.61 -23.66 -12.40
CA LEU A 141 17.91 -23.50 -11.74
C LEU A 141 18.22 -22.04 -11.37
N GLU A 142 17.79 -21.05 -12.15
CA GLU A 142 17.90 -19.63 -11.78
C GLU A 142 17.09 -19.34 -10.51
N LEU A 143 15.87 -19.88 -10.42
CA LEU A 143 15.01 -19.83 -9.24
C LEU A 143 15.67 -20.51 -8.02
N LYS A 144 16.35 -21.65 -8.21
CA LYS A 144 17.16 -22.29 -7.14
C LYS A 144 18.35 -21.45 -6.70
N ASN A 145 19.10 -20.86 -7.63
CA ASN A 145 20.25 -20.02 -7.32
C ASN A 145 19.83 -18.80 -6.49
N LEU A 146 18.70 -18.17 -6.83
CA LEU A 146 18.11 -17.07 -6.06
C LEU A 146 17.66 -17.52 -4.67
N ARG A 147 17.00 -18.68 -4.53
CA ARG A 147 16.63 -19.22 -3.19
C ARG A 147 17.84 -19.54 -2.33
N ARG A 148 18.94 -20.03 -2.91
CA ARG A 148 20.18 -20.31 -2.19
C ARG A 148 20.88 -19.03 -1.73
N ALA A 149 20.78 -17.94 -2.49
CA ALA A 149 21.28 -16.63 -2.08
C ALA A 149 20.49 -16.02 -0.90
N ALA A 150 19.25 -16.45 -0.66
CA ALA A 150 18.46 -16.05 0.51
C ALA A 150 18.84 -16.85 1.76
N ARG A 151 19.16 -16.14 2.85
CA ARG A 151 19.43 -16.71 4.18
C ARG A 151 18.23 -17.51 4.66
N ASN A 152 18.45 -18.73 5.13
CA ASN A 152 17.37 -19.66 5.51
C ASN A 152 16.30 -19.89 4.41
N GLY A 153 16.61 -19.61 3.14
CA GLY A 153 15.67 -19.68 2.04
C GLY A 153 14.50 -18.69 2.11
N GLN A 154 14.66 -17.54 2.79
CA GLN A 154 13.65 -16.46 2.83
C GLN A 154 13.47 -15.81 1.45
N ILE A 155 12.53 -16.33 0.65
CA ILE A 155 12.29 -15.88 -0.72
C ILE A 155 10.80 -15.73 -1.04
N ALA A 156 10.44 -14.65 -1.73
CA ALA A 156 9.13 -14.42 -2.32
C ALA A 156 9.25 -14.45 -3.86
N TYR A 157 8.33 -15.16 -4.52
CA TYR A 157 8.24 -15.21 -5.98
C TYR A 157 6.90 -14.62 -6.44
N CYS A 158 6.95 -13.48 -7.12
CA CYS A 158 5.81 -12.91 -7.84
C CYS A 158 5.82 -13.47 -9.27
N MET A 159 4.69 -14.01 -9.74
CA MET A 159 4.61 -14.62 -11.06
C MET A 159 3.20 -14.65 -11.64
N ASP A 160 3.09 -14.64 -12.97
CA ASP A 160 1.87 -14.95 -13.70
C ASP A 160 2.13 -15.87 -14.90
N SER A 161 1.62 -17.10 -14.85
CA SER A 161 1.76 -18.10 -15.92
C SER A 161 1.04 -17.70 -17.22
N ASN A 162 0.00 -16.86 -17.16
CA ASN A 162 -0.61 -16.26 -18.35
C ASN A 162 0.28 -15.19 -19.02
N GLN A 163 1.39 -14.81 -18.36
CA GLN A 163 2.42 -13.91 -18.88
C GLN A 163 3.78 -14.60 -19.03
N SER A 164 3.85 -15.95 -19.07
CA SER A 164 5.07 -16.67 -19.48
C SER A 164 5.31 -16.46 -20.97
N LEU A 165 6.35 -15.71 -21.34
CA LEU A 165 6.59 -15.36 -22.75
C LEU A 165 7.48 -16.36 -23.50
N LYS A 166 8.17 -17.25 -22.77
CA LYS A 166 9.14 -18.21 -23.31
C LYS A 166 8.75 -19.66 -23.09
N ASP A 167 8.36 -20.01 -21.86
CA ASP A 167 8.19 -21.40 -21.43
C ASP A 167 6.72 -21.84 -21.55
N THR A 168 6.53 -23.02 -22.13
CA THR A 168 5.22 -23.65 -22.36
C THR A 168 4.64 -24.32 -21.11
N LEU A 169 5.48 -24.70 -20.13
CA LEU A 169 5.04 -25.18 -18.81
C LEU A 169 5.28 -24.13 -17.72
N SER A 170 4.37 -24.11 -16.76
CA SER A 170 4.40 -23.20 -15.61
C SER A 170 5.44 -23.61 -14.56
N GLN A 171 6.38 -22.72 -14.25
CA GLN A 171 7.37 -22.90 -13.16
C GLN A 171 6.72 -23.05 -11.77
N ARG A 172 5.42 -22.75 -11.63
CA ARG A 172 4.66 -22.80 -10.36
C ARG A 172 4.69 -24.18 -9.72
N GLN A 173 4.51 -25.25 -10.51
CA GLN A 173 4.51 -26.62 -10.00
C GLN A 173 5.89 -27.03 -9.44
N PHE A 174 6.97 -26.53 -10.04
CA PHE A 174 8.32 -26.67 -9.51
C PHE A 174 8.48 -25.92 -8.18
N LEU A 175 8.11 -24.63 -8.12
CA LEU A 175 8.21 -23.83 -6.90
C LEU A 175 7.42 -24.43 -5.72
N LEU A 176 6.18 -24.86 -5.96
CA LEU A 176 5.35 -25.53 -4.94
C LEU A 176 5.97 -26.85 -4.45
N SER A 177 6.53 -27.66 -5.36
CA SER A 177 7.22 -28.90 -4.97
C SER A 177 8.45 -28.69 -4.06
N SER A 178 8.96 -27.45 -4.01
CA SER A 178 10.08 -27.05 -3.14
C SER A 178 9.64 -26.53 -1.75
N GLY A 179 8.34 -26.60 -1.42
CA GLY A 179 7.81 -26.22 -0.10
C GLY A 179 7.49 -24.73 0.06
N VAL A 180 7.26 -24.01 -1.04
CA VAL A 180 6.83 -22.59 -1.04
C VAL A 180 5.30 -22.51 -0.89
N SER A 181 4.82 -21.56 -0.07
CA SER A 181 3.38 -21.29 0.08
C SER A 181 2.84 -20.46 -1.09
N HIS A 182 1.54 -20.62 -1.42
CA HIS A 182 0.88 -19.86 -2.47
C HIS A 182 -0.08 -18.82 -1.89
N VAL A 183 -0.03 -17.61 -2.45
CA VAL A 183 -1.02 -16.54 -2.25
C VAL A 183 -1.45 -16.07 -3.64
N GLU A 184 -2.75 -15.92 -3.84
CA GLU A 184 -3.35 -15.43 -5.09
C GLU A 184 -3.83 -13.98 -4.92
N LEU A 185 -3.69 -13.17 -5.97
CA LEU A 185 -4.25 -11.82 -6.07
C LEU A 185 -5.34 -11.84 -7.16
N PRO A 186 -6.59 -12.20 -6.83
CA PRO A 186 -7.59 -12.64 -7.83
C PRO A 186 -8.23 -11.51 -8.66
N VAL A 187 -7.84 -10.25 -8.46
CA VAL A 187 -8.52 -9.05 -8.99
C VAL A 187 -7.52 -8.06 -9.57
N THR A 188 -7.74 -7.60 -10.80
CA THR A 188 -6.96 -6.51 -11.41
C THR A 188 -7.55 -5.14 -11.08
N TYR A 189 -6.69 -4.28 -10.54
CA TYR A 189 -6.97 -2.85 -10.32
C TYR A 189 -6.40 -1.97 -11.45
N ARG A 190 -5.61 -2.56 -12.38
CA ARG A 190 -4.92 -1.88 -13.48
C ARG A 190 -5.82 -1.67 -14.70
N CYS A 191 -6.49 -2.72 -15.15
CA CYS A 191 -7.08 -2.79 -16.49
C CYS A 191 -8.59 -2.41 -16.47
N PRO A 192 -9.04 -1.45 -17.28
CA PRO A 192 -10.46 -1.11 -17.44
C PRO A 192 -11.32 -2.27 -17.97
N GLY A 193 -12.63 -2.24 -17.74
CA GLY A 193 -13.56 -3.33 -18.06
C GLY A 193 -13.47 -3.86 -19.50
N HIS A 194 -13.53 -2.99 -20.51
CA HIS A 194 -13.44 -3.42 -21.91
C HIS A 194 -12.04 -3.94 -22.31
N VAL A 195 -10.98 -3.46 -21.66
CA VAL A 195 -9.61 -3.98 -21.84
C VAL A 195 -9.53 -5.40 -21.25
N VAL A 196 -10.15 -5.61 -20.09
CA VAL A 196 -10.29 -6.92 -19.44
C VAL A 196 -11.11 -7.90 -20.31
N ASP A 197 -12.19 -7.46 -20.94
CA ASP A 197 -12.97 -8.30 -21.84
C ASP A 197 -12.18 -8.76 -23.07
N LEU A 198 -11.39 -7.86 -23.69
CA LEU A 198 -10.52 -8.24 -24.81
C LEU A 198 -9.34 -9.11 -24.37
N ALA A 199 -8.72 -8.84 -23.22
CA ALA A 199 -7.66 -9.70 -22.66
C ALA A 199 -8.20 -11.10 -22.33
N ASN A 200 -9.40 -11.20 -21.75
CA ASN A 200 -10.07 -12.47 -21.51
C ASN A 200 -10.44 -13.20 -22.81
N ALA A 201 -10.80 -12.50 -23.89
CA ALA A 201 -11.01 -13.13 -25.18
C ALA A 201 -9.73 -13.79 -25.74
N ILE A 202 -8.55 -13.19 -25.50
CA ILE A 202 -7.25 -13.82 -25.82
C ILE A 202 -7.02 -15.08 -24.96
N LEU A 203 -7.37 -15.06 -23.67
CA LEU A 203 -7.28 -16.24 -22.79
C LEU A 203 -8.24 -17.37 -23.17
N ASP A 204 -9.49 -17.05 -23.53
CA ASP A 204 -10.47 -18.02 -24.03
C ASP A 204 -9.95 -18.72 -25.30
N ILE A 205 -9.30 -17.96 -26.19
CA ILE A 205 -8.66 -18.51 -27.40
C ILE A 205 -7.43 -19.36 -27.04
N LYS A 206 -6.57 -18.89 -26.11
CA LYS A 206 -5.40 -19.66 -25.63
C LYS A 206 -5.85 -21.04 -25.15
N GLN A 207 -6.80 -21.09 -24.22
CA GLN A 207 -7.33 -22.33 -23.63
C GLN A 207 -7.94 -23.26 -24.68
N ARG A 208 -8.60 -22.72 -25.72
CA ARG A 208 -9.15 -23.51 -26.81
C ARG A 208 -8.06 -24.16 -27.68
N LEU A 209 -6.90 -23.52 -27.81
CA LEU A 209 -5.75 -24.03 -28.56
C LEU A 209 -4.87 -24.99 -27.74
N THR A 210 -4.62 -24.65 -26.46
CA THR A 210 -3.86 -25.49 -25.52
C THR A 210 -4.68 -26.66 -24.96
N GLY A 211 -6.00 -26.68 -25.17
CA GLY A 211 -6.92 -27.71 -24.71
C GLY A 211 -7.33 -27.61 -23.24
N GLY A 212 -7.01 -26.50 -22.58
CA GLY A 212 -7.27 -26.22 -21.16
C GLY A 212 -6.16 -25.40 -20.51
N LEU A 213 -6.21 -25.32 -19.19
CA LEU A 213 -5.24 -24.61 -18.35
C LEU A 213 -3.89 -25.36 -18.29
N ALA A 214 -2.78 -24.62 -18.14
CA ALA A 214 -1.42 -25.15 -18.04
C ALA A 214 -1.17 -25.84 -16.69
N ASP A 215 -1.64 -25.27 -15.57
CA ASP A 215 -1.62 -25.89 -14.25
C ASP A 215 -2.92 -25.59 -13.47
N LYS A 216 -3.10 -26.23 -12.31
CA LYS A 216 -4.35 -26.19 -11.52
C LYS A 216 -4.65 -24.83 -10.88
N LEU A 217 -3.68 -23.91 -10.85
CA LEU A 217 -3.75 -22.57 -10.26
C LEU A 217 -3.48 -21.47 -11.32
N GLU A 218 -3.48 -21.81 -12.61
CA GLU A 218 -3.60 -20.81 -13.66
C GLU A 218 -5.06 -20.33 -13.72
N TYR A 219 -5.29 -19.05 -13.46
CA TYR A 219 -6.62 -18.47 -13.58
C TYR A 219 -7.08 -18.51 -15.05
N ALA A 220 -8.35 -18.85 -15.28
CA ALA A 220 -8.91 -18.93 -16.63
C ALA A 220 -9.25 -17.55 -17.22
N ARG A 221 -9.54 -16.55 -16.37
CA ARG A 221 -9.91 -15.18 -16.75
C ARG A 221 -9.46 -14.23 -15.66
N ILE A 222 -9.02 -13.02 -16.01
CA ILE A 222 -8.83 -11.93 -15.04
C ILE A 222 -10.18 -11.30 -14.68
N ILE A 223 -10.33 -10.93 -13.42
CA ILE A 223 -11.53 -10.28 -12.87
C ILE A 223 -11.18 -8.81 -12.59
N PRO A 224 -11.92 -7.82 -13.11
CA PRO A 224 -11.70 -6.41 -12.79
C PRO A 224 -12.19 -6.11 -11.37
N SER A 225 -11.54 -5.17 -10.68
CA SER A 225 -12.07 -4.61 -9.44
C SER A 225 -13.42 -3.91 -9.71
N GLU A 226 -14.30 -3.79 -8.71
CA GLU A 226 -15.58 -3.10 -8.91
C GLU A 226 -15.41 -1.64 -9.41
N GLN A 227 -14.28 -0.99 -9.08
CA GLN A 227 -13.89 0.31 -9.65
C GLN A 227 -13.54 0.20 -11.15
N GLN A 228 -12.71 -0.77 -11.57
CA GLN A 228 -12.36 -0.94 -12.99
C GLN A 228 -13.50 -1.56 -13.82
N LYS A 229 -14.46 -2.21 -13.18
CA LYS A 229 -15.71 -2.69 -13.76
C LYS A 229 -16.70 -1.54 -14.02
N ALA A 230 -16.66 -0.49 -13.19
CA ALA A 230 -17.38 0.77 -13.41
C ALA A 230 -16.66 1.71 -14.40
N ASN A 231 -15.36 1.51 -14.64
CA ASN A 231 -14.57 2.20 -15.67
C ASN A 231 -14.50 1.34 -16.95
N PRO A 232 -15.36 1.55 -17.96
CA PRO A 232 -15.32 0.75 -19.19
C PRO A 232 -13.96 0.86 -19.91
N GLY A 233 -13.35 2.05 -19.92
CA GLY A 233 -12.20 2.34 -20.77
C GLY A 233 -12.53 2.32 -22.27
N LEU A 234 -11.58 2.77 -23.09
CA LEU A 234 -11.74 2.85 -24.54
C LEU A 234 -11.04 1.67 -25.23
N VAL A 235 -11.81 0.87 -25.97
CA VAL A 235 -11.26 -0.10 -26.93
C VAL A 235 -11.64 0.30 -28.35
N GLN A 236 -10.73 0.10 -29.30
CA GLN A 236 -10.98 0.40 -30.72
C GLN A 236 -10.20 -0.57 -31.63
N TRP A 237 -10.80 -0.93 -32.77
CA TRP A 237 -10.10 -1.59 -33.88
C TRP A 237 -9.81 -0.55 -34.95
N VAL A 238 -8.61 -0.54 -35.50
CA VAL A 238 -8.18 0.42 -36.52
C VAL A 238 -7.50 -0.32 -37.66
N GLU A 239 -8.05 -0.24 -38.86
CA GLU A 239 -7.39 -0.81 -40.04
C GLU A 239 -6.14 0.03 -40.40
N PRO A 240 -5.05 -0.56 -40.93
CA PRO A 240 -3.83 0.18 -41.25
C PRO A 240 -4.01 1.35 -42.23
N ASN A 241 -5.02 1.29 -43.11
CA ASN A 241 -5.40 2.36 -44.04
C ASN A 241 -6.27 3.47 -43.40
N GLU A 242 -6.78 3.26 -42.18
CA GLU A 242 -7.59 4.22 -41.42
C GLU A 242 -6.78 4.93 -40.33
N LEU A 243 -5.65 4.36 -39.88
CA LEU A 243 -4.80 4.92 -38.82
C LEU A 243 -4.39 6.39 -39.07
N ALA A 244 -4.05 6.74 -40.31
CA ALA A 244 -3.70 8.13 -40.67
C ALA A 244 -4.85 9.14 -40.42
N LYS A 245 -6.11 8.67 -40.42
CA LYS A 245 -7.32 9.46 -40.12
C LYS A 245 -7.67 9.45 -38.63
N ASN A 246 -7.05 8.57 -37.83
CA ASN A 246 -7.29 8.49 -36.39
C ASN A 246 -6.52 9.60 -35.65
N HIS A 247 -7.06 10.82 -35.72
CA HIS A 247 -6.45 12.00 -35.12
C HIS A 247 -6.16 11.87 -33.62
N ARG A 248 -6.93 11.04 -32.88
CA ARG A 248 -6.68 10.81 -31.45
C ARG A 248 -5.42 9.99 -31.22
N LEU A 249 -5.27 8.83 -31.88
CA LEU A 249 -4.06 8.01 -31.76
C LEU A 249 -2.81 8.79 -32.18
N ASN A 250 -2.91 9.57 -33.27
CA ASN A 250 -1.79 10.36 -33.78
C ASN A 250 -1.42 11.54 -32.84
N GLN A 251 -2.35 12.02 -32.01
CA GLN A 251 -2.07 13.00 -30.95
C GLN A 251 -1.49 12.34 -29.69
N LEU A 252 -2.07 11.21 -29.27
CA LEU A 252 -1.59 10.44 -28.13
C LEU A 252 -0.14 9.96 -28.33
N ALA A 253 0.22 9.55 -29.54
CA ALA A 253 1.58 9.13 -29.86
C ALA A 253 2.65 10.23 -29.72
N GLN A 254 2.25 11.51 -29.62
CA GLN A 254 3.16 12.62 -29.31
C GLN A 254 3.29 12.87 -27.79
N THR A 255 2.85 11.92 -26.96
CA THR A 255 2.93 11.96 -25.49
C THR A 255 3.72 10.77 -24.94
N THR A 256 4.25 10.90 -23.72
CA THR A 256 4.86 9.80 -22.96
C THR A 256 3.84 8.80 -22.39
N GLN A 257 2.53 9.07 -22.54
CA GLN A 257 1.43 8.24 -22.04
C GLN A 257 0.95 7.19 -23.05
N PHE A 258 1.58 7.13 -24.22
CA PHE A 258 1.22 6.22 -25.32
C PHE A 258 2.40 5.34 -25.73
N ALA A 259 2.19 4.03 -25.71
CA ALA A 259 3.16 3.05 -26.18
C ALA A 259 2.58 2.13 -27.26
N VAL A 260 3.42 1.73 -28.22
CA VAL A 260 3.09 0.76 -29.26
C VAL A 260 3.75 -0.57 -28.91
N VAL A 261 2.97 -1.65 -28.95
CA VAL A 261 3.48 -3.02 -28.80
C VAL A 261 3.36 -3.74 -30.14
N THR A 262 4.45 -4.30 -30.62
CA THR A 262 4.52 -4.93 -31.95
C THR A 262 5.54 -6.08 -31.99
N LEU A 263 5.55 -6.86 -33.08
CA LEU A 263 6.53 -7.93 -33.27
C LEU A 263 7.89 -7.35 -33.69
N PRO A 264 9.03 -8.01 -33.39
CA PRO A 264 10.37 -7.46 -33.64
C PRO A 264 10.59 -6.92 -35.05
N GLN A 265 10.10 -7.63 -36.07
CA GLN A 265 10.21 -7.27 -37.48
C GLN A 265 9.41 -6.01 -37.88
N TRP A 266 8.48 -5.56 -37.04
CA TRP A 266 7.63 -4.39 -37.29
C TRP A 266 8.01 -3.16 -36.46
N LYS A 267 9.00 -3.24 -35.55
CA LYS A 267 9.42 -2.12 -34.66
C LYS A 267 9.72 -0.83 -35.43
N GLU A 268 10.57 -0.88 -36.45
CA GLU A 268 10.94 0.32 -37.22
C GLU A 268 9.74 0.89 -37.99
N LYS A 269 8.89 0.03 -38.56
CA LYS A 269 7.68 0.46 -39.25
C LYS A 269 6.67 1.11 -38.30
N ALA A 270 6.59 0.65 -37.05
CA ALA A 270 5.79 1.28 -36.00
C ALA A 270 6.37 2.63 -35.56
N LYS A 271 7.70 2.75 -35.38
CA LYS A 271 8.37 4.03 -35.06
C LYS A 271 8.09 5.08 -36.13
N GLU A 272 8.21 4.73 -37.42
CA GLU A 272 7.84 5.59 -38.54
C GLU A 272 6.35 5.97 -38.55
N LEU A 273 5.46 5.00 -38.32
CA LEU A 273 4.02 5.17 -38.54
C LEU A 273 3.30 5.93 -37.41
N PHE A 274 3.73 5.74 -36.16
CA PHE A 274 3.18 6.45 -34.99
C PHE A 274 4.00 7.68 -34.59
N ASN A 275 5.21 7.85 -35.15
CA ASN A 275 6.15 8.94 -34.80
C ASN A 275 6.43 9.03 -33.28
N THR A 276 6.73 7.89 -32.65
CA THR A 276 7.05 7.79 -31.22
C THR A 276 8.25 6.86 -30.98
N PRO A 277 9.14 7.15 -30.02
CA PRO A 277 10.20 6.22 -29.60
C PRO A 277 9.69 5.11 -28.68
N LEU A 278 8.46 5.21 -28.14
CA LEU A 278 7.84 4.24 -27.23
C LEU A 278 7.27 3.03 -27.98
N VAL A 279 8.12 2.34 -28.72
CA VAL A 279 7.81 1.12 -29.48
C VAL A 279 8.53 -0.06 -28.87
N PHE A 280 7.78 -1.07 -28.45
CA PHE A 280 8.25 -2.21 -27.67
C PHE A 280 7.82 -3.54 -28.31
N THR A 281 8.57 -4.61 -28.05
CA THR A 281 8.03 -5.98 -28.13
C THR A 281 7.25 -6.34 -26.85
N PRO A 282 6.47 -7.45 -26.83
CA PRO A 282 5.83 -7.95 -25.62
C PRO A 282 6.81 -8.19 -24.46
N GLU A 283 8.03 -8.65 -24.74
CA GLU A 283 9.10 -8.85 -23.77
C GLU A 283 9.65 -7.52 -23.24
N GLU A 284 9.78 -6.53 -24.13
CA GLU A 284 10.30 -5.22 -23.78
C GLU A 284 9.30 -4.37 -22.97
N ILE A 285 7.99 -4.48 -23.23
CA ILE A 285 6.98 -3.76 -22.44
C ILE A 285 6.56 -4.49 -21.16
N LYS A 286 6.96 -5.75 -20.97
CA LYS A 286 6.71 -6.50 -19.73
C LYS A 286 7.38 -5.80 -18.53
N GLY A 287 6.68 -5.75 -17.40
CA GLY A 287 7.04 -4.91 -16.25
C GLY A 287 6.78 -3.39 -16.40
N LEU A 288 6.24 -2.93 -17.54
CA LEU A 288 5.74 -1.55 -17.71
C LEU A 288 4.20 -1.53 -17.73
N GLU A 289 3.63 -0.32 -17.73
CA GLU A 289 2.23 -0.01 -18.03
C GLU A 289 2.11 1.42 -18.56
N TYR A 290 1.08 1.70 -19.38
CA TYR A 290 0.81 3.02 -19.95
C TYR A 290 -0.72 3.27 -20.03
N PRO A 291 -1.19 4.52 -19.92
CA PRO A 291 -2.59 4.88 -20.15
C PRO A 291 -3.12 4.36 -21.50
N HIS A 292 -2.34 4.50 -22.56
CA HIS A 292 -2.76 4.18 -23.91
C HIS A 292 -1.80 3.20 -24.59
N ILE A 293 -2.32 2.07 -25.08
CA ILE A 293 -1.57 1.07 -25.82
C ILE A 293 -2.11 0.93 -27.24
N ALA A 294 -1.23 0.89 -28.23
CA ALA A 294 -1.53 0.38 -29.56
C ALA A 294 -0.88 -1.00 -29.77
N ALA A 295 -1.69 -2.04 -29.85
CA ALA A 295 -1.28 -3.37 -30.29
C ALA A 295 -1.20 -3.38 -31.83
N TYR A 296 -0.01 -3.11 -32.37
CA TYR A 296 0.23 -2.98 -33.82
C TYR A 296 0.78 -4.27 -34.40
N ARG A 297 0.06 -4.87 -35.36
CA ARG A 297 0.49 -6.06 -36.12
C ARG A 297 0.97 -7.24 -35.25
N LEU A 298 0.41 -7.39 -34.04
CA LEU A 298 0.79 -8.48 -33.14
C LEU A 298 0.28 -9.85 -33.60
N PHE A 299 -0.71 -9.90 -34.49
CA PHE A 299 -1.20 -11.16 -35.06
C PHE A 299 -0.44 -11.59 -36.32
N ASP A 300 0.56 -10.83 -36.82
CA ASP A 300 1.46 -11.22 -37.92
C ASP A 300 2.51 -12.26 -37.51
N HIS A 301 2.05 -13.35 -36.89
CA HIS A 301 2.86 -14.50 -36.46
C HIS A 301 2.25 -15.80 -36.99
N ASP A 302 3.08 -16.78 -37.37
CA ASP A 302 2.58 -18.04 -37.93
C ASP A 302 1.73 -18.84 -36.94
N THR A 303 1.99 -18.71 -35.64
CA THR A 303 1.12 -19.22 -34.56
C THR A 303 -0.32 -18.70 -34.67
N CYS A 304 -0.54 -17.47 -35.15
CA CYS A 304 -1.88 -16.94 -35.41
C CYS A 304 -2.46 -17.45 -36.74
N ASN A 305 -1.63 -17.67 -37.76
CA ASN A 305 -2.02 -18.33 -39.02
C ASN A 305 -2.51 -19.77 -38.76
N ASP A 306 -1.83 -20.52 -37.88
CA ASP A 306 -2.21 -21.88 -37.50
C ASP A 306 -3.36 -21.94 -36.49
N ALA A 307 -3.44 -21.00 -35.55
CA ALA A 307 -4.60 -20.87 -34.66
C ALA A 307 -5.90 -20.68 -35.47
N SER A 308 -5.87 -19.81 -36.48
CA SER A 308 -6.99 -19.57 -37.40
C SER A 308 -7.45 -20.83 -38.14
N LYS A 309 -6.55 -21.78 -38.43
CA LYS A 309 -6.89 -23.10 -39.02
C LYS A 309 -7.53 -24.05 -38.00
N LYS A 310 -7.17 -23.96 -36.70
CA LYS A 310 -7.68 -24.84 -35.63
C LYS A 310 -8.98 -24.32 -34.98
N ILE A 311 -9.33 -23.05 -35.14
CA ILE A 311 -10.51 -22.42 -34.53
C ILE A 311 -11.72 -22.44 -35.47
N ASN A 312 -12.69 -23.33 -35.22
CA ASN A 312 -13.98 -23.36 -35.92
C ASN A 312 -15.00 -22.37 -35.31
N HIS A 313 -15.84 -21.78 -36.16
CA HIS A 313 -16.71 -20.62 -35.88
C HIS A 313 -17.75 -20.76 -34.75
N THR A 314 -18.04 -21.97 -34.25
CA THR A 314 -19.02 -22.16 -33.18
C THR A 314 -18.43 -21.85 -31.80
N ALA A 315 -19.22 -21.16 -30.97
CA ALA A 315 -18.85 -20.80 -29.61
C ALA A 315 -19.01 -22.01 -28.66
N VAL A 316 -17.93 -22.37 -27.98
CA VAL A 316 -17.90 -23.32 -26.86
C VAL A 316 -17.30 -22.60 -25.66
N LYS A 317 -17.80 -22.85 -24.46
CA LYS A 317 -17.39 -22.15 -23.23
C LYS A 317 -15.94 -22.46 -22.86
N SER A 318 -15.28 -21.50 -22.20
CA SER A 318 -13.93 -21.60 -21.62
C SER A 318 -13.75 -22.88 -20.79
N GLN A 319 -12.64 -23.58 -20.98
CA GLN A 319 -12.42 -24.89 -20.38
C GLN A 319 -11.73 -24.75 -19.01
N GLN A 320 -12.52 -24.71 -17.92
CA GLN A 320 -12.07 -24.58 -16.51
C GLN A 320 -11.26 -25.79 -15.98
N HIS A 321 -10.75 -26.63 -16.85
CA HIS A 321 -10.02 -27.85 -16.51
C HIS A 321 -8.66 -27.84 -17.20
N ARG A 322 -7.70 -28.53 -16.59
CA ARG A 322 -6.37 -28.70 -17.19
C ARG A 322 -6.48 -29.42 -18.54
N ALA A 323 -5.61 -29.06 -19.47
CA ALA A 323 -5.45 -29.81 -20.70
C ALA A 323 -5.18 -31.30 -20.39
N LYS A 324 -5.86 -32.20 -21.12
CA LYS A 324 -5.51 -33.63 -21.11
C LYS A 324 -4.35 -33.85 -22.08
N ALA A 325 -3.51 -34.84 -21.81
CA ALA A 325 -2.67 -35.40 -22.87
C ALA A 325 -3.56 -35.75 -24.08
N GLU A 326 -3.06 -35.50 -25.29
CA GLU A 326 -3.78 -35.62 -26.57
C GLU A 326 -4.88 -34.58 -26.85
N GLN A 327 -5.25 -33.71 -25.90
CA GLN A 327 -6.20 -32.61 -26.14
C GLN A 327 -5.51 -31.25 -26.09
N GLY A 328 -5.31 -30.65 -27.27
CA GLY A 328 -4.71 -29.33 -27.44
C GLY A 328 -3.21 -29.37 -27.73
N ASP A 329 -2.62 -28.19 -27.84
CA ASP A 329 -1.26 -27.96 -28.33
C ASP A 329 -0.62 -26.82 -27.53
N ALA A 330 0.34 -27.15 -26.66
CA ALA A 330 0.97 -26.19 -25.76
C ALA A 330 1.81 -25.13 -26.49
N SER A 331 2.21 -25.36 -27.76
CA SER A 331 3.05 -24.43 -28.53
C SER A 331 2.37 -23.09 -28.83
N PHE A 332 1.03 -23.01 -28.74
CA PHE A 332 0.30 -21.74 -28.84
C PHE A 332 0.47 -20.85 -27.60
N ALA A 333 0.78 -21.42 -26.43
CA ALA A 333 0.74 -20.68 -25.16
C ALA A 333 1.65 -19.44 -25.11
N PRO A 334 2.94 -19.48 -25.53
CA PRO A 334 3.83 -18.33 -25.41
C PRO A 334 3.35 -17.11 -26.23
N HIS A 335 2.88 -17.33 -27.47
CA HIS A 335 2.42 -16.23 -28.32
C HIS A 335 1.06 -15.65 -27.89
N PHE A 336 0.15 -16.47 -27.37
CA PHE A 336 -1.09 -15.96 -26.79
C PHE A 336 -0.87 -15.30 -25.42
N ASN A 337 0.14 -15.73 -24.65
CA ASN A 337 0.64 -15.02 -23.47
C ASN A 337 1.29 -13.67 -23.85
N GLN A 338 2.03 -13.56 -24.97
CA GLN A 338 2.53 -12.29 -25.51
C GLN A 338 1.38 -11.30 -25.81
N LEU A 339 0.34 -11.76 -26.53
CA LEU A 339 -0.86 -10.96 -26.82
C LEU A 339 -1.57 -10.49 -25.55
N PHE A 340 -1.77 -11.39 -24.58
CA PHE A 340 -2.38 -11.07 -23.28
C PHE A 340 -1.53 -10.09 -22.47
N THR A 341 -0.22 -10.28 -22.45
CA THR A 341 0.74 -9.38 -21.76
C THR A 341 0.66 -7.98 -22.38
N ALA A 342 0.67 -7.86 -23.71
CA ALA A 342 0.53 -6.59 -24.42
C ALA A 342 -0.80 -5.88 -24.11
N PHE A 343 -1.93 -6.60 -24.12
CA PHE A 343 -3.25 -6.02 -23.85
C PHE A 343 -3.38 -5.54 -22.40
N THR A 344 -2.81 -6.28 -21.44
CA THR A 344 -2.82 -5.93 -20.00
C THR A 344 -1.85 -4.81 -19.61
N ARG A 345 -1.18 -4.16 -20.58
CA ARG A 345 -0.38 -2.94 -20.33
C ARG A 345 -1.22 -1.65 -20.30
N ALA A 346 -2.46 -1.69 -20.81
CA ALA A 346 -3.31 -0.51 -20.94
C ALA A 346 -4.10 -0.21 -19.65
N THR A 347 -3.92 0.99 -19.11
CA THR A 347 -4.66 1.44 -17.92
C THR A 347 -5.87 2.34 -18.22
N GLN A 348 -6.02 2.81 -19.47
CA GLN A 348 -7.20 3.57 -19.92
C GLN A 348 -7.73 3.12 -21.29
N SER A 349 -6.87 2.85 -22.27
CA SER A 349 -7.32 2.46 -23.62
C SER A 349 -6.41 1.52 -24.39
N LEU A 350 -7.02 0.60 -25.14
CA LEU A 350 -6.34 -0.33 -26.05
C LEU A 350 -6.85 -0.13 -27.50
N ALA A 351 -5.94 0.18 -28.41
CA ALA A 351 -6.18 0.16 -29.85
C ALA A 351 -5.56 -1.10 -30.46
N ILE A 352 -6.35 -1.92 -31.15
CA ILE A 352 -5.85 -3.02 -31.98
C ILE A 352 -5.69 -2.48 -33.40
N VAL A 353 -4.46 -2.46 -33.91
CA VAL A 353 -4.09 -1.89 -35.21
C VAL A 353 -3.57 -3.01 -36.10
N GLU A 354 -4.50 -3.66 -36.80
CA GLU A 354 -4.32 -4.95 -37.46
C GLU A 354 -5.23 -5.06 -38.69
N ASP A 355 -4.75 -5.68 -39.76
CA ASP A 355 -5.50 -5.83 -41.02
C ASP A 355 -6.49 -6.99 -40.91
N SER A 356 -7.78 -6.69 -40.82
CA SER A 356 -8.82 -7.72 -40.69
C SER A 356 -9.20 -8.41 -42.01
N SER A 357 -8.64 -7.98 -43.14
CA SER A 357 -8.86 -8.60 -44.46
C SER A 357 -7.98 -9.83 -44.71
N VAL A 358 -6.92 -10.03 -43.92
CA VAL A 358 -5.94 -11.13 -44.10
C VAL A 358 -6.61 -12.49 -43.94
N HIS A 359 -6.95 -13.10 -45.09
CA HIS A 359 -7.69 -14.37 -45.18
C HIS A 359 -7.15 -15.49 -44.30
N GLN A 360 -5.82 -15.61 -44.18
CA GLN A 360 -5.14 -16.65 -43.38
C GLN A 360 -5.54 -16.59 -41.90
N ARG A 361 -5.80 -15.40 -41.35
CA ARG A 361 -6.15 -15.17 -39.94
C ARG A 361 -7.62 -14.83 -39.70
N LYS A 362 -8.45 -14.85 -40.74
CA LYS A 362 -9.85 -14.38 -40.69
C LYS A 362 -10.66 -15.00 -39.55
N ASN A 363 -10.46 -16.27 -39.22
CA ASN A 363 -11.19 -16.97 -38.14
C ASN A 363 -10.80 -16.50 -36.74
N LEU A 364 -9.58 -15.96 -36.58
CA LEU A 364 -9.07 -15.38 -35.35
C LEU A 364 -9.44 -13.89 -35.24
N LEU A 365 -9.23 -13.12 -36.31
CA LEU A 365 -9.42 -11.67 -36.30
C LEU A 365 -10.91 -11.26 -36.33
N THR A 366 -11.78 -11.99 -37.06
CA THR A 366 -13.20 -11.58 -37.19
C THR A 366 -13.93 -11.56 -35.84
N PRO A 367 -13.83 -12.60 -34.97
CA PRO A 367 -14.45 -12.56 -33.65
C PRO A 367 -13.88 -11.44 -32.75
N LEU A 368 -12.56 -11.22 -32.76
CA LEU A 368 -11.92 -10.19 -31.96
C LEU A 368 -12.34 -8.77 -32.39
N LYS A 369 -12.41 -8.51 -33.71
CA LYS A 369 -12.93 -7.25 -34.25
C LYS A 369 -14.41 -7.07 -33.92
N GLN A 370 -15.24 -8.11 -34.04
CA GLN A 370 -16.66 -8.04 -33.66
C GLN A 370 -16.86 -7.77 -32.16
N SER A 371 -16.07 -8.39 -31.28
CA SER A 371 -16.10 -8.11 -29.84
C SER A 371 -15.65 -6.68 -29.54
N THR A 372 -14.56 -6.21 -30.16
CA THR A 372 -14.06 -4.83 -30.01
C THR A 372 -15.15 -3.81 -30.41
N LEU A 373 -15.79 -3.99 -31.57
CA LEU A 373 -16.86 -3.12 -32.05
C LEU A 373 -18.07 -3.10 -31.10
N LYS A 374 -18.48 -4.25 -30.56
CA LYS A 374 -19.58 -4.34 -29.57
C LYS A 374 -19.27 -3.56 -28.29
N LEU A 375 -18.05 -3.69 -27.77
CA LEU A 375 -17.60 -2.96 -26.57
C LEU A 375 -17.52 -1.44 -26.84
N THR A 376 -17.08 -1.05 -28.04
CA THR A 376 -17.05 0.37 -28.47
C THR A 376 -18.46 0.98 -28.57
N GLN A 377 -19.47 0.18 -28.95
CA GLN A 377 -20.84 0.63 -29.26
C GLN A 377 -21.86 0.46 -28.10
N ASN A 378 -21.42 0.00 -26.92
CA ASN A 378 -22.33 -0.40 -25.84
C ASN A 378 -23.06 0.82 -25.20
N PRO A 379 -24.40 0.94 -25.29
CA PRO A 379 -25.12 2.17 -24.91
C PRO A 379 -25.21 2.43 -23.40
N ASN A 380 -24.78 1.49 -22.54
CA ASN A 380 -24.60 1.75 -21.11
C ASN A 380 -23.37 2.62 -20.80
N ASN A 381 -22.57 3.00 -21.81
CA ASN A 381 -21.62 4.10 -21.70
C ASN A 381 -22.36 5.43 -21.45
N ASN A 382 -22.60 5.76 -20.18
CA ASN A 382 -23.16 7.04 -19.74
C ASN A 382 -22.20 8.24 -19.92
N ASN A 383 -21.41 8.24 -21.00
CA ASN A 383 -20.63 9.38 -21.49
C ASN A 383 -21.53 10.40 -22.22
N ASN A 384 -22.75 10.64 -21.70
CA ASN A 384 -23.61 11.77 -22.06
C ASN A 384 -23.13 13.10 -21.44
N ASN A 385 -21.95 13.10 -20.80
CA ASN A 385 -21.15 14.30 -20.64
C ASN A 385 -20.69 14.77 -22.02
N ASN A 386 -21.43 15.70 -22.64
CA ASN A 386 -21.11 16.35 -23.91
C ASN A 386 -19.84 17.25 -23.87
N ASN A 387 -18.98 17.09 -22.86
CA ASN A 387 -17.61 17.61 -22.88
C ASN A 387 -16.74 16.62 -23.67
N PRO A 388 -16.26 16.96 -24.88
CA PRO A 388 -15.23 16.15 -25.52
C PRO A 388 -14.01 16.07 -24.61
N GLU A 389 -13.42 14.88 -24.47
CA GLU A 389 -12.21 14.70 -23.65
C GLU A 389 -11.12 15.70 -24.07
N PRO A 390 -10.37 16.29 -23.11
CA PRO A 390 -9.34 17.27 -23.42
C PRO A 390 -8.37 16.76 -24.48
N LYS A 391 -8.14 17.58 -25.51
CA LYS A 391 -7.20 17.26 -26.59
C LYS A 391 -5.82 16.93 -25.98
N PRO A 392 -5.22 15.76 -26.25
CA PRO A 392 -3.91 15.41 -25.71
C PRO A 392 -2.87 16.49 -26.00
N ILE A 393 -2.20 16.95 -24.94
CA ILE A 393 -1.11 17.92 -25.03
C ILE A 393 0.18 17.13 -25.32
N PRO A 394 0.94 17.45 -26.38
CA PRO A 394 2.21 16.79 -26.66
C PRO A 394 3.18 16.89 -25.46
N ALA A 395 3.90 15.82 -25.18
CA ALA A 395 4.86 15.78 -24.08
C ALA A 395 6.02 16.77 -24.32
N SER A 396 6.41 17.47 -23.26
CA SER A 396 7.53 18.41 -23.31
C SER A 396 8.86 17.67 -23.38
N GLN A 397 9.93 18.39 -23.72
CA GLN A 397 11.29 17.84 -23.71
C GLN A 397 11.68 17.26 -22.33
N GLN A 398 11.18 17.84 -21.24
CA GLN A 398 11.44 17.34 -19.89
C GLN A 398 10.68 16.04 -19.61
N ASP A 399 9.43 15.92 -20.07
CA ASP A 399 8.64 14.69 -19.90
C ASP A 399 9.32 13.52 -20.64
N TRP A 400 9.85 13.77 -21.84
CA TRP A 400 10.65 12.80 -22.59
C TRP A 400 11.94 12.42 -21.84
N ILE A 401 12.70 13.39 -21.30
CA ILE A 401 13.90 13.10 -20.49
C ILE A 401 13.55 12.26 -19.25
N ASN A 402 12.42 12.55 -18.59
CA ASN A 402 11.96 11.81 -17.42
C ASN A 402 11.61 10.35 -17.77
N GLU A 403 10.86 10.12 -18.86
CA GLU A 403 10.54 8.77 -19.34
C GLU A 403 11.79 8.00 -19.80
N ALA A 404 12.75 8.68 -20.44
CA ALA A 404 14.05 8.08 -20.80
C ALA A 404 14.84 7.61 -19.56
N ASN A 405 14.89 8.43 -18.51
CA ASN A 405 15.55 8.07 -17.25
C ASN A 405 14.86 6.87 -16.57
N LYS A 406 13.52 6.89 -16.45
CA LYS A 406 12.71 5.76 -15.95
C LYS A 406 13.00 4.47 -16.73
N LEU A 407 12.93 4.51 -18.05
CA LEU A 407 13.21 3.35 -18.91
C LEU A 407 14.64 2.83 -18.74
N LYS A 408 15.62 3.73 -18.57
CA LYS A 408 17.04 3.42 -18.32
C LYS A 408 17.25 2.72 -16.97
N HIS A 409 16.58 3.16 -15.90
CA HIS A 409 16.59 2.47 -14.60
C HIS A 409 15.93 1.08 -14.68
N LEU A 410 14.87 0.94 -15.48
CA LEU A 410 14.20 -0.34 -15.75
C LEU A 410 14.92 -1.20 -16.83
N GLY A 411 16.14 -0.82 -17.24
CA GLY A 411 16.98 -1.56 -18.18
C GLY A 411 16.56 -1.52 -19.65
N LYS A 412 15.46 -0.82 -19.99
CA LYS A 412 14.84 -0.70 -21.32
C LYS A 412 15.65 0.22 -22.24
N SER A 413 16.86 -0.24 -22.53
CA SER A 413 17.98 0.58 -23.02
C SER A 413 17.88 0.98 -24.49
N GLU A 414 17.03 0.35 -25.30
CA GLU A 414 16.79 0.80 -26.68
C GLU A 414 15.91 2.06 -26.68
N GLN A 415 14.74 1.99 -26.03
CA GLN A 415 13.77 3.09 -26.01
C GLN A 415 14.32 4.31 -25.27
N ALA A 416 15.06 4.12 -24.16
CA ALA A 416 15.77 5.22 -23.50
C ALA A 416 16.74 5.94 -24.45
N LYS A 417 17.56 5.19 -25.22
CA LYS A 417 18.48 5.77 -26.21
C LYS A 417 17.77 6.42 -27.39
N ALA A 418 16.64 5.87 -27.83
CA ALA A 418 15.83 6.46 -28.90
C ALA A 418 15.30 7.84 -28.47
N ILE A 419 14.79 7.95 -27.24
CA ILE A 419 14.37 9.24 -26.67
C ILE A 419 15.56 10.20 -26.52
N GLU A 420 16.69 9.74 -25.96
CA GLU A 420 17.93 10.56 -25.85
C GLU A 420 18.38 11.11 -27.22
N GLN A 421 18.33 10.29 -28.28
CA GLN A 421 18.71 10.69 -29.64
C GLN A 421 17.71 11.65 -30.29
N GLN A 422 16.41 11.46 -30.06
CA GLN A 422 15.34 12.24 -30.70
C GLN A 422 15.07 13.57 -29.98
N PHE A 423 15.23 13.64 -28.65
CA PHE A 423 14.81 14.78 -27.83
C PHE A 423 15.93 15.46 -27.01
N THR A 424 17.14 14.90 -26.93
CA THR A 424 18.19 15.42 -26.01
C THR A 424 19.43 15.99 -26.74
N GLN A 425 19.42 16.16 -28.07
CA GLN A 425 20.56 16.75 -28.81
C GLN A 425 20.59 18.29 -28.80
N PRO A 426 21.64 18.94 -28.26
CA PRO A 426 21.83 20.38 -28.39
C PRO A 426 22.61 20.74 -29.67
N ASN A 427 22.03 21.63 -30.49
CA ASN A 427 22.71 22.44 -31.53
C ASN A 427 23.92 21.80 -32.25
N ARG A 428 23.68 20.93 -33.24
CA ARG A 428 24.60 20.85 -34.38
C ARG A 428 24.64 22.22 -35.05
N ARG A 429 25.77 22.93 -34.94
CA ARG A 429 26.00 24.17 -35.69
C ARG A 429 25.78 23.91 -37.18
N VAL A 430 24.83 24.62 -37.78
CA VAL A 430 24.67 24.66 -39.23
C VAL A 430 25.95 25.26 -39.82
N ALA A 431 26.70 24.47 -40.57
CA ALA A 431 27.77 24.97 -41.40
C ALA A 431 27.14 25.71 -42.60
N PRO A 432 27.48 27.00 -42.87
CA PRO A 432 26.97 27.69 -44.05
C PRO A 432 27.56 27.07 -45.31
N SER A 433 26.71 26.67 -46.26
CA SER A 433 27.12 26.34 -47.62
C SER A 433 27.70 27.57 -48.33
N PRO A 434 28.63 27.41 -49.29
CA PRO A 434 29.35 28.53 -49.89
C PRO A 434 28.47 29.38 -50.82
N ALA A 435 28.61 30.71 -50.71
CA ALA A 435 28.04 31.70 -51.63
C ALA A 435 29.14 32.35 -52.48
N VAL A 436 28.77 32.90 -53.64
CA VAL A 436 29.68 33.16 -54.77
C VAL A 436 29.96 34.66 -55.00
N ASN A 437 31.26 34.99 -55.08
CA ASN A 437 31.94 36.11 -55.77
C ASN A 437 31.36 37.56 -55.78
N ASN A 438 32.20 38.49 -55.28
CA ASN A 438 32.55 39.81 -55.87
C ASN A 438 31.54 40.99 -55.84
N PRO A 439 31.99 42.27 -55.95
CA PRO A 439 33.34 42.85 -55.74
C PRO A 439 33.37 44.12 -54.82
N THR A 440 34.58 44.65 -54.58
CA THR A 440 34.95 45.90 -53.87
C THR A 440 34.53 47.20 -54.58
N PRO A 441 34.49 48.38 -53.90
CA PRO A 441 35.67 49.25 -53.64
C PRO A 441 35.56 50.05 -52.28
N THR A 442 36.37 51.03 -51.82
CA THR A 442 37.64 51.72 -52.20
C THR A 442 38.32 52.36 -50.96
N HIS A 443 39.57 52.87 -51.09
CA HIS A 443 40.34 53.89 -50.29
C HIS A 443 40.24 53.98 -48.74
N VAL A 444 41.29 53.97 -47.88
CA VAL A 444 42.69 54.55 -47.86
C VAL A 444 42.70 56.07 -47.57
N PRO A 445 43.58 56.68 -46.71
CA PRO A 445 44.86 56.22 -46.07
C PRO A 445 44.77 56.07 -44.52
N ALA A 446 45.65 55.42 -43.73
CA ALA A 446 47.11 55.12 -43.71
C ALA A 446 47.96 56.05 -42.80
N ILE A 447 48.81 55.47 -41.92
CA ILE A 447 50.20 55.89 -41.57
C ILE A 447 50.88 54.90 -40.59
N ASN A 448 52.07 54.42 -41.00
CA ASN A 448 53.22 53.84 -40.28
C ASN A 448 53.14 52.68 -39.25
N LEU A 449 54.22 51.88 -39.29
CA LEU A 449 54.57 50.75 -38.43
C LEU A 449 55.59 51.21 -37.36
N ASP A 450 55.77 50.45 -36.26
CA ASP A 450 57.03 49.71 -36.11
C ASP A 450 56.95 48.47 -35.17
N LYS A 451 58.04 47.68 -35.14
CA LYS A 451 58.18 46.31 -34.61
C LYS A 451 57.80 46.07 -33.14
N GLY A 452 57.32 44.85 -32.84
CA GLY A 452 57.36 44.26 -31.48
C GLY A 452 56.88 42.80 -31.41
N LYS A 453 57.77 41.83 -31.12
CA LYS A 453 57.40 40.42 -30.88
C LYS A 453 56.91 40.23 -29.44
N ALA A 454 55.69 39.72 -29.25
CA ALA A 454 55.22 39.19 -27.96
C ALA A 454 54.21 38.04 -28.15
N LYS A 455 54.10 37.14 -27.16
CA LYS A 455 53.18 35.99 -27.16
C LYS A 455 51.71 36.43 -26.99
N PRO A 456 50.73 35.60 -27.39
CA PRO A 456 49.33 35.79 -27.00
C PRO A 456 49.19 35.88 -25.47
N LYS A 457 48.30 36.76 -24.99
CA LYS A 457 47.93 36.82 -23.57
C LYS A 457 46.69 35.96 -23.32
N ASP A 458 46.83 34.92 -22.50
CA ASP A 458 45.69 34.35 -21.80
C ASP A 458 45.08 35.39 -20.86
N SER A 459 43.74 35.51 -20.86
CA SER A 459 43.02 36.52 -20.09
C SER A 459 41.95 35.92 -19.18
N LYS A 460 42.33 34.94 -18.34
CA LYS A 460 41.53 34.57 -17.15
C LYS A 460 41.90 35.51 -16.00
N LYS A 461 40.98 36.38 -15.58
CA LYS A 461 41.09 37.12 -14.31
C LYS A 461 40.91 36.14 -13.15
N SER A 462 41.90 36.00 -12.28
CA SER A 462 41.74 35.30 -11.00
C SER A 462 40.90 36.14 -10.02
N ASN A 463 40.22 35.49 -9.09
CA ASN A 463 39.48 36.17 -8.02
C ASN A 463 40.48 36.69 -6.97
N PRO A 464 40.49 37.99 -6.62
CA PRO A 464 41.49 38.58 -5.71
C PRO A 464 41.46 38.01 -4.28
N PHE A 465 40.42 37.25 -3.90
CA PHE A 465 40.33 36.62 -2.57
C PHE A 465 40.73 35.14 -2.54
N GLN A 466 41.19 34.56 -3.66
CA GLN A 466 41.45 33.12 -3.74
C GLN A 466 42.49 32.62 -2.70
N GLY A 467 43.60 33.33 -2.51
CA GLY A 467 44.60 32.97 -1.48
C GLY A 467 44.09 33.09 -0.03
N LEU A 468 43.11 33.97 0.23
CA LEU A 468 42.45 34.04 1.55
C LEU A 468 41.55 32.80 1.77
N VAL A 469 40.83 32.36 0.74
CA VAL A 469 39.97 31.16 0.81
C VAL A 469 40.81 29.90 0.98
N GLU A 470 41.88 29.74 0.20
CA GLU A 470 42.82 28.61 0.32
C GLU A 470 43.48 28.57 1.72
N ALA A 471 43.78 29.74 2.32
CA ALA A 471 44.28 29.82 3.69
C ALA A 471 43.24 29.44 4.76
N VAL A 472 41.95 29.77 4.58
CA VAL A 472 40.87 29.32 5.49
C VAL A 472 40.72 27.80 5.44
N VAL A 473 40.70 27.21 4.24
CA VAL A 473 40.57 25.76 4.03
C VAL A 473 41.74 25.04 4.70
N LYS A 474 42.97 25.49 4.44
CA LYS A 474 44.16 24.92 5.08
C LYS A 474 44.11 25.02 6.61
N ALA A 475 43.74 26.19 7.16
CA ALA A 475 43.61 26.38 8.61
C ALA A 475 42.54 25.44 9.24
N THR A 476 41.48 25.14 8.49
CA THR A 476 40.39 24.23 8.89
C THR A 476 40.81 22.76 8.83
N GLU A 477 41.60 22.37 7.82
CA GLU A 477 42.18 21.03 7.68
C GLU A 477 43.29 20.75 8.71
N GLU A 478 44.07 21.76 9.09
CA GLU A 478 45.13 21.67 10.10
C GLU A 478 44.63 21.89 11.55
N GLY A 479 43.38 22.33 11.73
CA GLY A 479 42.83 22.65 13.07
C GLY A 479 43.52 23.82 13.76
N THR A 480 44.05 24.80 13.01
CA THR A 480 44.83 25.93 13.56
C THR A 480 44.22 27.30 13.26
N PRO A 481 44.41 28.33 14.13
CA PRO A 481 43.85 29.66 13.88
C PRO A 481 44.43 30.34 12.63
N LEU A 482 43.56 30.97 11.83
CA LEU A 482 43.92 31.59 10.54
C LEU A 482 44.96 32.71 10.68
N LYS A 483 46.15 32.46 10.13
CA LYS A 483 47.29 33.39 10.01
C LYS A 483 47.36 34.00 8.60
N HIS A 484 46.31 34.73 8.21
CA HIS A 484 46.27 35.47 6.94
C HIS A 484 46.04 36.97 7.21
N PRO A 485 46.80 37.91 6.60
CA PRO A 485 46.71 39.35 6.89
C PRO A 485 45.30 39.91 6.62
N ASP A 486 44.63 39.39 5.60
CA ASP A 486 43.28 39.80 5.20
C ASP A 486 42.13 39.11 5.97
N ARG A 487 42.40 38.35 7.05
CA ARG A 487 41.35 37.60 7.77
C ARG A 487 40.14 38.44 8.19
N ASN A 488 40.36 39.70 8.54
CA ASN A 488 39.29 40.65 8.91
C ASN A 488 38.31 40.94 7.74
N LYS A 489 38.65 40.60 6.49
CA LYS A 489 37.75 40.73 5.33
C LYS A 489 36.65 39.66 5.30
N LEU A 490 36.81 38.55 6.02
CA LEU A 490 35.80 37.48 6.13
C LEU A 490 34.49 37.94 6.78
N SER A 491 34.56 38.94 7.68
CA SER A 491 33.42 39.49 8.43
C SER A 491 32.94 40.88 7.92
N ALA A 492 33.43 41.31 6.76
CA ALA A 492 33.24 42.65 6.19
C ALA A 492 31.82 42.91 5.63
N THR A 493 31.69 43.94 4.78
CA THR A 493 30.41 44.30 4.13
C THR A 493 29.84 43.15 3.30
N PHE A 494 28.51 43.02 3.25
CA PHE A 494 27.77 41.93 2.61
C PHE A 494 28.23 41.63 1.16
N ALA A 495 28.53 42.67 0.37
CA ALA A 495 29.05 42.52 -0.99
C ALA A 495 30.42 41.82 -1.04
N LYS A 496 31.32 42.09 -0.08
CA LYS A 496 32.61 41.40 0.05
C LYS A 496 32.43 39.99 0.62
N MET A 497 31.55 39.81 1.60
CA MET A 497 31.18 38.47 2.09
C MET A 497 30.71 37.57 0.94
N LYS A 498 29.82 38.05 0.06
CA LYS A 498 29.33 37.29 -1.09
C LYS A 498 30.46 36.91 -2.07
N GLN A 499 31.45 37.77 -2.28
CA GLN A 499 32.61 37.46 -3.14
C GLN A 499 33.56 36.41 -2.56
N ILE A 500 33.69 36.34 -1.23
CA ILE A 500 34.61 35.42 -0.52
C ILE A 500 33.93 34.09 -0.21
N TRP A 501 32.78 34.13 0.46
CA TRP A 501 32.08 32.96 0.97
C TRP A 501 31.29 32.19 -0.10
N LEU A 502 30.78 32.88 -1.12
CA LEU A 502 29.86 32.33 -2.13
C LEU A 502 30.41 32.42 -3.58
N GLY A 503 31.60 33.01 -3.77
CA GLY A 503 32.16 33.35 -5.09
C GLY A 503 33.45 32.62 -5.47
N ILE A 504 33.90 31.65 -4.67
CA ILE A 504 35.11 30.85 -4.89
C ILE A 504 34.80 29.38 -4.53
N PRO A 505 34.90 28.42 -5.46
CA PRO A 505 34.71 26.99 -5.18
C PRO A 505 35.88 26.41 -4.37
N VAL A 506 35.62 25.36 -3.59
CA VAL A 506 36.55 24.84 -2.58
C VAL A 506 36.54 23.32 -2.57
N ARG A 507 37.69 22.68 -2.82
CA ARG A 507 37.83 21.21 -2.91
C ARG A 507 36.81 20.63 -3.91
N HIS A 508 35.78 19.93 -3.43
CA HIS A 508 34.65 19.42 -4.23
C HIS A 508 33.33 20.19 -3.98
N TYR A 509 33.34 21.17 -3.08
CA TYR A 509 32.16 21.97 -2.74
C TYR A 509 32.03 23.22 -3.64
N PRO A 510 30.80 23.66 -3.96
CA PRO A 510 30.57 24.79 -4.86
C PRO A 510 31.07 26.13 -4.32
N ASN A 511 31.25 26.27 -3.00
CA ASN A 511 31.88 27.44 -2.38
C ASN A 511 32.38 27.19 -0.94
N LEU A 512 33.16 28.14 -0.41
CA LEU A 512 33.67 28.12 0.98
C LEU A 512 32.57 28.03 2.05
N PHE A 513 31.38 28.61 1.82
CA PHE A 513 30.29 28.54 2.80
C PHE A 513 29.72 27.12 2.94
N ILE A 514 29.59 26.37 1.84
CA ILE A 514 29.19 24.96 1.89
C ILE A 514 30.28 24.10 2.54
N TYR A 515 31.55 24.33 2.22
CA TYR A 515 32.67 23.68 2.91
C TYR A 515 32.58 23.91 4.44
N ALA A 516 32.37 25.16 4.86
CA ALA A 516 32.21 25.51 6.28
C ALA A 516 31.01 24.81 6.95
N LEU A 517 29.85 24.73 6.29
CA LEU A 517 28.66 24.02 6.79
C LEU A 517 28.89 22.51 7.02
N ASN A 518 29.84 21.89 6.31
CA ASN A 518 30.16 20.47 6.45
C ASN A 518 31.40 20.20 7.33
N HIS A 519 32.08 21.26 7.83
CA HIS A 519 33.31 21.17 8.65
C HIS A 519 33.24 22.04 9.92
N LEU A 520 32.08 21.99 10.60
CA LEU A 520 31.70 22.92 11.66
C LEU A 520 32.60 22.92 12.91
N GLU A 521 33.08 21.75 13.35
CA GLU A 521 33.90 21.64 14.56
C GLU A 521 35.28 22.32 14.43
N THR A 522 35.85 22.32 13.22
CA THR A 522 37.18 22.90 12.95
C THR A 522 37.10 24.30 12.35
N ILE A 523 36.02 24.67 11.65
CA ILE A 523 35.91 26.00 11.02
C ILE A 523 35.82 27.15 12.05
N ASP A 524 35.05 27.00 13.14
CA ASP A 524 34.99 28.04 14.19
C ASP A 524 36.35 28.19 14.92
N GLN A 525 37.16 27.11 15.01
CA GLN A 525 38.53 27.16 15.53
C GLN A 525 39.48 27.90 14.58
N ALA A 526 39.37 27.63 13.27
CA ALA A 526 40.17 28.27 12.23
C ALA A 526 39.84 29.77 12.07
N LEU A 527 38.57 30.17 12.18
CA LEU A 527 38.12 31.55 11.99
C LEU A 527 38.34 32.47 13.20
N ALA A 528 38.69 31.93 14.37
CA ALA A 528 38.82 32.67 15.62
C ALA A 528 39.67 33.96 15.47
N PRO A 529 39.17 35.14 15.93
CA PRO A 529 38.01 35.34 16.82
C PRO A 529 36.66 35.57 16.11
N VAL A 530 36.56 35.39 14.79
CA VAL A 530 35.29 35.56 14.06
C VAL A 530 34.50 34.26 14.12
N SER A 531 33.37 34.22 14.83
CA SER A 531 32.52 33.03 14.80
C SER A 531 31.73 32.92 13.48
N PHE A 532 31.71 31.72 12.91
CA PHE A 532 30.93 31.35 11.72
C PHE A 532 29.44 31.65 11.89
N LYS A 533 28.90 31.48 13.11
CA LYS A 533 27.53 31.83 13.51
C LYS A 533 27.13 33.27 13.13
N ALA A 534 28.04 34.22 13.29
CA ALA A 534 27.82 35.64 12.95
C ALA A 534 27.96 35.93 11.44
N VAL A 535 28.57 35.01 10.67
CA VAL A 535 28.56 35.03 9.20
C VAL A 535 27.22 34.48 8.69
N CYS A 536 26.73 33.36 9.23
CA CYS A 536 25.42 32.81 8.89
C CYS A 536 24.30 33.83 9.09
N GLN A 537 24.25 34.50 10.25
CA GLN A 537 23.29 35.58 10.56
C GLN A 537 23.27 36.70 9.49
N LYS A 538 24.41 37.03 8.88
CA LYS A 538 24.50 38.08 7.85
C LYS A 538 24.20 37.59 6.43
N LEU A 539 24.33 36.29 6.16
CA LEU A 539 24.10 35.70 4.83
C LEU A 539 22.69 35.15 4.64
N PHE A 540 22.03 34.69 5.71
CA PHE A 540 20.71 34.02 5.73
C PHE A 540 19.50 34.94 5.40
N THR A 541 19.69 35.91 4.50
CA THR A 541 18.62 36.78 3.97
C THR A 541 17.57 35.97 3.21
N VAL A 542 16.31 36.42 3.22
CA VAL A 542 15.18 35.77 2.50
C VAL A 542 15.49 35.56 1.01
N ASN A 543 16.13 36.53 0.36
CA ASN A 543 16.55 36.43 -1.05
C ASN A 543 17.56 35.30 -1.30
N TRP A 544 18.43 35.00 -0.33
CA TRP A 544 19.42 33.93 -0.46
C TRP A 544 18.87 32.57 -0.06
N LEU A 545 18.06 32.50 1.00
CA LEU A 545 17.28 31.30 1.36
C LEU A 545 16.33 30.86 0.23
N SER A 546 15.84 31.81 -0.56
CA SER A 546 15.03 31.58 -1.77
C SER A 546 15.85 31.26 -3.02
N SER A 547 17.16 31.49 -3.01
CA SER A 547 18.01 31.32 -4.19
C SER A 547 18.26 29.85 -4.52
N LEU A 548 18.49 29.56 -5.80
CA LEU A 548 18.74 28.21 -6.30
C LEU A 548 20.11 27.70 -5.85
N TYR A 549 20.13 26.44 -5.46
CA TYR A 549 21.27 25.68 -5.01
C TYR A 549 21.31 24.34 -5.73
N HIS A 550 22.53 23.95 -6.11
CA HIS A 550 22.89 22.66 -6.67
C HIS A 550 24.19 22.23 -6.00
N GLU A 551 24.30 20.98 -5.55
CA GLU A 551 25.54 20.46 -4.98
C GLU A 551 26.46 19.94 -6.11
N ASN A 552 25.86 19.39 -7.18
CA ASN A 552 26.52 19.00 -8.44
C ASN A 552 25.76 19.56 -9.66
N GLU A 553 26.38 19.59 -10.84
CA GLU A 553 25.72 19.98 -12.12
C GLU A 553 24.59 19.03 -12.55
N SER A 554 24.51 17.84 -11.94
CA SER A 554 23.45 16.84 -12.14
C SER A 554 22.27 16.94 -11.15
N ASP A 555 22.35 17.80 -10.13
CA ASP A 555 21.31 17.92 -9.10
C ASP A 555 20.12 18.74 -9.60
N GLU A 556 18.89 18.31 -9.29
CA GLU A 556 17.69 19.09 -9.58
C GLU A 556 17.66 20.41 -8.75
N PRO A 557 17.22 21.53 -9.35
CA PRO A 557 17.29 22.87 -8.76
C PRO A 557 16.44 23.01 -7.49
N ARG A 558 17.09 23.06 -6.32
CA ARG A 558 16.44 23.25 -5.01
C ARG A 558 16.76 24.60 -4.38
N SER A 559 15.89 25.11 -3.49
CA SER A 559 16.18 26.37 -2.79
C SER A 559 17.18 26.15 -1.65
N PHE A 560 17.96 27.17 -1.30
CA PHE A 560 18.93 27.04 -0.21
C PHE A 560 18.27 26.71 1.15
N LEU A 561 17.04 27.19 1.40
CA LEU A 561 16.27 26.78 2.58
C LEU A 561 15.99 25.27 2.59
N HIS A 562 15.73 24.67 1.41
CA HIS A 562 15.48 23.23 1.29
C HIS A 562 16.73 22.43 1.65
N TYR A 563 17.89 22.83 1.10
CA TYR A 563 19.19 22.24 1.45
C TYR A 563 19.49 22.30 2.96
N LEU A 564 19.22 23.44 3.61
CA LEU A 564 19.39 23.54 5.07
C LEU A 564 18.49 22.56 5.83
N CYS A 565 17.26 22.31 5.37
CA CYS A 565 16.36 21.36 6.00
C CYS A 565 16.69 19.88 5.72
N GLU A 566 17.44 19.54 4.66
CA GLU A 566 17.71 18.16 4.22
C GLU A 566 18.50 17.32 5.24
N LYS A 567 19.40 17.95 6.03
CA LYS A 567 20.21 17.27 7.05
C LYS A 567 19.93 17.87 8.44
N LYS A 568 19.97 17.02 9.48
CA LYS A 568 19.79 17.42 10.88
C LYS A 568 20.76 18.53 11.30
N ASP A 569 22.03 18.39 10.95
CA ASP A 569 23.09 19.31 11.41
C ASP A 569 22.98 20.68 10.72
N THR A 570 22.59 20.73 9.44
CA THR A 570 22.33 21.99 8.73
C THR A 570 21.04 22.66 9.19
N ALA A 571 20.03 21.89 9.59
CA ALA A 571 18.74 22.42 10.05
C ALA A 571 18.86 23.21 11.37
N LEU A 572 19.86 22.90 12.22
CA LEU A 572 20.15 23.66 13.44
C LEU A 572 20.52 25.14 13.19
N PHE A 573 20.98 25.49 11.99
CA PHE A 573 21.32 26.87 11.64
C PHE A 573 20.09 27.77 11.39
N LEU A 574 18.90 27.17 11.21
CA LEU A 574 17.65 27.91 11.05
C LEU A 574 17.29 28.72 12.31
N GLY A 575 17.81 28.31 13.48
CA GLY A 575 17.72 29.03 14.76
C GLY A 575 18.16 30.50 14.74
N PHE A 576 18.80 30.96 13.65
CA PHE A 576 19.26 32.34 13.49
C PHE A 576 18.34 33.23 12.65
N THR A 577 17.40 32.68 11.85
CA THR A 577 16.54 33.47 10.94
C THR A 577 15.09 33.00 10.78
N LEU A 578 14.62 31.96 11.50
CA LEU A 578 13.23 31.48 11.51
C LEU A 578 12.13 32.56 11.64
N LEU A 579 12.44 33.69 12.26
CA LEU A 579 11.48 34.79 12.42
C LEU A 579 11.19 35.55 11.12
N GLU A 580 12.13 35.61 10.17
CA GLU A 580 12.04 36.42 8.94
C GLU A 580 11.58 35.65 7.69
N ILE A 581 11.55 34.31 7.75
CA ILE A 581 11.27 33.46 6.58
C ILE A 581 9.75 33.47 6.25
N PRO A 582 9.33 33.84 5.02
CA PRO A 582 7.92 33.87 4.63
C PRO A 582 7.25 32.48 4.64
N PRO A 583 5.94 32.40 4.93
CA PRO A 583 5.19 31.12 4.96
C PRO A 583 5.31 30.31 3.67
N ASP A 584 5.19 30.99 2.52
CA ASP A 584 5.23 30.35 1.21
C ASP A 584 6.55 29.60 0.96
N LEU A 585 7.67 30.10 1.50
CA LEU A 585 8.98 29.50 1.29
C LEU A 585 9.15 28.17 2.06
N TRP A 586 8.49 28.02 3.23
CA TRP A 586 8.41 26.74 3.95
C TRP A 586 7.58 25.71 3.19
N THR A 587 6.49 26.16 2.57
CA THR A 587 5.56 25.30 1.82
C THR A 587 5.93 25.13 0.34
N LYS A 588 7.05 25.73 -0.09
CA LYS A 588 7.49 25.71 -1.49
C LYS A 588 7.87 24.28 -1.87
N LYS A 589 6.98 23.64 -2.61
CA LYS A 589 7.18 22.32 -3.21
C LYS A 589 8.36 22.33 -4.17
N ILE A 590 9.15 21.27 -4.10
CA ILE A 590 10.23 20.93 -5.03
C ILE A 590 10.01 19.47 -5.41
N THR A 591 10.06 19.19 -6.70
CA THR A 591 10.06 17.81 -7.20
C THR A 591 11.49 17.27 -7.14
N GLN A 592 11.65 16.04 -6.68
CA GLN A 592 12.88 15.26 -6.73
C GLN A 592 12.54 13.91 -7.41
N GLY A 593 12.74 13.85 -8.73
CA GLY A 593 12.27 12.75 -9.58
C GLY A 593 10.74 12.63 -9.60
N LEU A 594 10.19 11.57 -9.00
CA LEU A 594 8.74 11.33 -8.87
C LEU A 594 8.18 11.67 -7.47
N ASN A 595 9.03 12.10 -6.53
CA ASN A 595 8.61 12.53 -5.20
C ASN A 595 8.51 14.05 -5.12
N VAL A 596 7.51 14.58 -4.42
CA VAL A 596 7.44 16.02 -4.10
C VAL A 596 7.76 16.22 -2.61
N SER A 597 8.62 17.20 -2.30
CA SER A 597 9.03 17.55 -0.94
C SER A 597 9.00 19.07 -0.71
N SER A 598 9.19 19.53 0.52
CA SER A 598 9.31 20.96 0.87
C SER A 598 10.20 21.16 2.11
N PRO A 599 10.71 22.39 2.35
CA PRO A 599 11.48 22.68 3.55
C PRO A 599 10.70 22.40 4.85
N LEU A 600 9.37 22.60 4.87
CA LEU A 600 8.51 22.19 5.99
C LEU A 600 8.59 20.69 6.25
N LEU A 601 8.42 19.87 5.22
CA LEU A 601 8.34 18.41 5.35
C LEU A 601 9.67 17.81 5.85
N HIS A 602 10.80 18.34 5.39
CA HIS A 602 12.13 17.97 5.90
C HIS A 602 12.40 18.50 7.32
N LEU A 603 11.99 19.74 7.63
CA LEU A 603 12.15 20.33 8.97
C LEU A 603 11.49 19.48 10.06
N MET A 604 10.32 18.92 9.76
CA MET A 604 9.57 18.08 10.70
C MET A 604 10.34 16.83 11.14
N TYR A 605 11.21 16.29 10.29
CA TYR A 605 12.08 15.17 10.62
C TYR A 605 13.41 15.62 11.24
N ASN A 606 14.07 16.59 10.60
CA ASN A 606 15.45 16.95 10.93
C ASN A 606 15.59 17.92 12.11
N ALA A 607 14.64 18.83 12.34
CA ALA A 607 14.66 19.75 13.49
C ALA A 607 13.22 20.12 13.98
N PRO A 608 12.45 19.15 14.51
CA PRO A 608 11.08 19.37 14.98
C PRO A 608 10.94 20.44 16.07
N LEU A 609 12.03 20.73 16.81
CA LEU A 609 12.08 21.76 17.85
C LEU A 609 11.74 23.19 17.36
N TYR A 610 11.85 23.45 16.06
CA TYR A 610 11.50 24.74 15.45
C TYR A 610 10.04 24.83 14.96
N LEU A 611 9.31 23.71 14.87
CA LEU A 611 7.90 23.71 14.40
C LEU A 611 6.98 24.66 15.19
N PRO A 612 7.06 24.75 16.55
CA PRO A 612 6.21 25.67 17.32
C PRO A 612 6.39 27.16 16.96
N TRP A 613 7.49 27.53 16.32
CA TRP A 613 7.86 28.91 15.99
C TRP A 613 7.29 29.35 14.63
N ILE A 614 7.02 28.38 13.75
CA ILE A 614 6.45 28.62 12.41
C ILE A 614 4.98 28.17 12.27
N ALA A 615 4.47 27.35 13.19
CA ALA A 615 3.11 26.80 13.17
C ALA A 615 2.03 27.85 12.81
N ASN A 616 1.95 28.95 13.58
CA ASN A 616 0.96 30.02 13.39
C ASN A 616 1.17 30.87 12.13
N LYS A 617 2.32 30.74 11.45
CA LYS A 617 2.62 31.49 10.22
C LYS A 617 2.17 30.75 8.97
N ILE A 618 2.09 29.41 9.02
CA ILE A 618 1.74 28.57 7.89
C ILE A 618 0.20 28.48 7.81
N PRO A 619 -0.43 28.84 6.67
CA PRO A 619 -1.89 28.75 6.50
C PRO A 619 -2.41 27.34 6.79
N LEU A 620 -3.60 27.22 7.37
CA LEU A 620 -4.12 25.94 7.88
C LEU A 620 -4.16 24.87 6.79
N GLU A 621 -4.61 25.23 5.59
CA GLU A 621 -4.67 24.34 4.41
C GLU A 621 -3.31 23.72 4.05
N LYS A 622 -2.21 24.45 4.28
CA LYS A 622 -0.86 24.00 3.93
C LYS A 622 -0.37 22.83 4.78
N TRP A 623 -1.01 22.55 5.91
CA TRP A 623 -0.78 21.34 6.70
C TRP A 623 -1.46 20.10 6.11
N PHE A 624 -2.42 20.28 5.21
CA PHE A 624 -3.20 19.21 4.57
C PHE A 624 -3.01 19.13 3.05
N GLU A 625 -2.14 19.99 2.51
CA GLU A 625 -1.78 19.94 1.11
C GLU A 625 -1.01 18.63 0.82
N GLU A 626 -1.50 17.85 -0.14
CA GLU A 626 -0.92 16.55 -0.51
C GLU A 626 0.33 16.73 -1.37
N TYR A 627 1.36 15.95 -1.07
CA TYR A 627 2.61 15.84 -1.82
C TYR A 627 2.59 14.48 -2.51
N PRO A 628 2.44 14.40 -3.85
CA PRO A 628 2.32 13.14 -4.55
C PRO A 628 3.65 12.38 -4.59
N ARG A 629 3.53 11.05 -4.70
CA ARG A 629 4.59 10.06 -4.94
C ARG A 629 4.11 9.05 -5.99
N GLU A 630 4.89 8.01 -6.24
CA GLU A 630 4.64 7.02 -7.29
C GLU A 630 3.32 6.25 -7.11
N GLU A 631 2.99 5.82 -5.88
CA GLU A 631 1.77 5.04 -5.58
C GLU A 631 0.78 5.77 -4.64
N ASP A 632 1.19 6.89 -4.03
CA ASP A 632 0.46 7.53 -2.93
C ASP A 632 0.65 9.05 -2.83
N CYS A 633 0.29 9.62 -1.69
CA CYS A 633 0.66 10.95 -1.28
C CYS A 633 1.10 11.01 0.19
N ILE A 634 1.76 12.09 0.58
CA ILE A 634 2.02 12.46 1.97
C ILE A 634 1.50 13.86 2.24
N SER A 635 0.82 14.07 3.37
CA SER A 635 0.45 15.39 3.87
C SER A 635 1.25 15.72 5.13
N PRO A 636 1.61 17.00 5.38
CA PRO A 636 2.30 17.37 6.61
C PRO A 636 1.54 16.96 7.87
N TRP A 637 0.21 16.97 7.89
CA TRP A 637 -0.55 16.50 9.04
C TRP A 637 -0.35 15.00 9.32
N VAL A 638 -0.34 14.15 8.29
CA VAL A 638 -0.06 12.71 8.42
C VAL A 638 1.35 12.48 8.99
N GLN A 639 2.36 13.16 8.44
CA GLN A 639 3.73 13.05 8.93
C GLN A 639 3.86 13.56 10.38
N LEU A 640 3.16 14.64 10.76
CA LEU A 640 3.14 15.18 12.13
C LEU A 640 2.46 14.21 13.11
N SER A 641 1.39 13.54 12.69
CA SER A 641 0.60 12.62 13.52
C SER A 641 1.34 11.30 13.80
N VAL A 642 2.20 10.85 12.88
CA VAL A 642 3.09 9.70 13.12
C VAL A 642 4.33 10.11 13.94
N LEU A 643 4.94 11.27 13.67
CA LEU A 643 6.00 11.82 14.52
C LEU A 643 5.55 11.98 15.97
N TRP A 644 4.33 12.50 16.20
CA TRP A 644 3.66 12.52 17.50
C TRP A 644 3.69 11.16 18.20
N LYS A 645 3.19 10.11 17.52
CA LYS A 645 3.04 8.80 18.15
C LYS A 645 4.37 8.09 18.40
N ILE A 646 5.37 8.30 17.53
CA ILE A 646 6.72 7.75 17.70
C ILE A 646 7.49 8.48 18.82
N THR A 647 7.30 9.79 18.97
CA THR A 647 8.01 10.60 19.96
C THR A 647 7.38 10.57 21.35
N GLU A 648 6.33 9.77 21.61
CA GLU A 648 5.52 9.81 22.83
C GLU A 648 6.33 9.85 24.16
N SER A 649 7.48 9.16 24.21
CA SER A 649 8.41 9.11 25.35
C SER A 649 9.65 10.02 25.25
N SER A 650 9.78 10.87 24.22
CA SER A 650 10.94 11.76 23.99
C SER A 650 10.67 13.22 24.35
N ARG A 651 11.72 14.05 24.39
CA ARG A 651 11.60 15.51 24.58
C ARG A 651 10.98 16.22 23.37
N ASP A 652 11.16 15.69 22.16
CA ASP A 652 10.60 16.24 20.93
C ASP A 652 9.06 16.24 20.93
N ASN A 653 8.45 15.35 21.72
CA ASN A 653 7.01 15.32 21.98
C ASN A 653 6.48 16.69 22.41
N GLU A 654 7.18 17.41 23.29
CA GLU A 654 6.72 18.71 23.77
C GLU A 654 6.68 19.77 22.64
N HIS A 655 7.63 19.70 21.72
CA HIS A 655 7.63 20.55 20.52
C HIS A 655 6.50 20.15 19.55
N ILE A 656 6.17 18.87 19.44
CA ILE A 656 5.06 18.41 18.59
C ILE A 656 3.70 18.71 19.24
N LYS A 657 3.55 18.58 20.57
CA LYS A 657 2.41 19.08 21.39
C LYS A 657 2.13 20.55 21.09
N ASN A 658 3.14 21.39 21.27
CA ASN A 658 3.04 22.84 21.08
C ASN A 658 2.87 23.24 19.60
N THR A 659 3.03 22.30 18.66
CA THR A 659 2.73 22.50 17.22
C THR A 659 1.29 22.09 16.90
N LEU A 660 0.86 20.89 17.32
CA LEU A 660 -0.50 20.37 17.09
C LEU A 660 -1.57 21.22 17.77
N ASP A 661 -1.34 21.68 19.00
CA ASP A 661 -2.26 22.57 19.71
C ASP A 661 -2.45 23.89 18.95
N LYS A 662 -1.35 24.49 18.48
CA LYS A 662 -1.35 25.71 17.69
C LYS A 662 -2.10 25.60 16.36
N ILE A 663 -1.90 24.51 15.61
CA ILE A 663 -2.58 24.31 14.33
C ILE A 663 -4.07 24.01 14.55
N SER A 664 -4.42 23.19 15.56
CA SER A 664 -5.82 22.84 15.86
C SER A 664 -6.61 23.96 16.54
N GLY A 665 -5.93 24.99 17.06
CA GLY A 665 -6.53 26.26 17.51
C GLY A 665 -6.68 27.31 16.41
N ALA A 666 -6.28 27.03 15.17
CA ALA A 666 -6.37 27.99 14.07
C ALA A 666 -7.83 28.22 13.60
N ALA A 667 -8.15 29.45 13.22
CA ALA A 667 -9.50 29.81 12.76
C ALA A 667 -9.83 29.18 11.39
N LEU A 668 -10.87 28.35 11.34
CA LEU A 668 -11.42 27.73 10.13
C LEU A 668 -12.10 28.77 9.23
N THR A 669 -11.32 29.56 8.48
CA THR A 669 -11.84 30.59 7.56
C THR A 669 -12.52 29.98 6.32
N LYS A 670 -12.00 28.85 5.83
CA LYS A 670 -12.48 28.04 4.69
C LYS A 670 -12.20 26.55 4.98
N PRO A 671 -12.67 25.59 4.16
CA PRO A 671 -12.32 24.17 4.33
C PRO A 671 -10.79 23.94 4.25
N PRO A 672 -10.16 23.34 5.28
CA PRO A 672 -8.71 23.09 5.30
C PRO A 672 -8.29 21.90 4.43
N PHE A 673 -9.21 20.98 4.16
CA PHE A 673 -9.08 19.80 3.31
C PHE A 673 -10.47 19.44 2.78
N SER A 674 -10.55 18.54 1.79
CA SER A 674 -11.82 18.00 1.29
C SER A 674 -12.20 16.67 1.97
N PRO A 675 -13.48 16.26 1.99
CA PRO A 675 -13.91 14.96 2.52
C PRO A 675 -13.29 13.77 1.77
N GLU A 676 -12.97 13.95 0.49
CA GLU A 676 -12.32 12.94 -0.34
C GLU A 676 -10.83 12.75 0.07
N GLN A 677 -10.17 13.78 0.62
CA GLN A 677 -8.83 13.65 1.21
C GLN A 677 -8.86 12.89 2.55
N LEU A 678 -9.93 13.01 3.35
CA LEU A 678 -10.06 12.28 4.62
C LEU A 678 -9.94 10.77 4.42
N VAL A 679 -10.54 10.23 3.35
CA VAL A 679 -10.57 8.80 3.04
C VAL A 679 -9.34 8.35 2.24
N ARG A 680 -8.61 9.26 1.58
CA ARG A 680 -7.44 8.92 0.76
C ARG A 680 -6.28 8.42 1.64
N LYS A 681 -5.68 7.28 1.24
CA LYS A 681 -4.47 6.77 1.88
C LYS A 681 -3.30 7.72 1.63
N ASN A 682 -2.66 8.09 2.73
CA ASN A 682 -1.36 8.73 2.76
C ASN A 682 -0.34 7.72 3.31
N THR A 683 0.95 7.95 3.11
CA THR A 683 2.04 7.22 3.78
C THR A 683 3.07 8.21 4.34
N THR A 684 4.05 7.73 5.09
CA THR A 684 5.07 8.53 5.78
C THR A 684 6.39 8.67 5.00
N LEU A 685 7.27 9.58 5.44
CA LEU A 685 8.67 9.70 4.99
C LEU A 685 9.67 9.11 6.02
N MET A 686 9.18 8.27 6.93
CA MET A 686 9.99 7.68 8.00
C MET A 686 10.82 6.50 7.45
N PRO A 687 12.15 6.53 7.50
CA PRO A 687 12.96 5.41 7.01
C PRO A 687 12.62 4.12 7.77
N ASN A 688 12.52 3.02 7.04
CA ASN A 688 12.14 1.68 7.52
C ASN A 688 10.70 1.53 8.07
N VAL A 689 9.87 2.59 8.05
CA VAL A 689 8.50 2.57 8.61
C VAL A 689 7.49 3.25 7.66
N GLU A 690 7.17 2.55 6.59
CA GLU A 690 6.02 2.86 5.73
C GLU A 690 4.73 2.42 6.43
N ILE A 691 4.00 3.37 7.00
CA ILE A 691 2.64 3.12 7.50
C ILE A 691 1.67 3.80 6.53
N PRO A 692 0.87 3.05 5.75
CA PRO A 692 -0.27 3.62 5.06
C PRO A 692 -1.34 3.95 6.10
N LEU A 693 -1.86 5.19 6.08
CA LEU A 693 -2.94 5.64 6.94
C LEU A 693 -3.74 6.76 6.24
N THR A 694 -5.04 6.84 6.50
CA THR A 694 -5.89 7.89 5.93
C THR A 694 -5.74 9.20 6.70
N LEU A 695 -6.04 10.35 6.07
CA LEU A 695 -6.02 11.63 6.80
C LEU A 695 -7.05 11.64 7.95
N LEU A 696 -8.15 10.90 7.81
CA LEU A 696 -9.12 10.65 8.88
C LEU A 696 -8.47 9.96 10.09
N GLN A 697 -7.77 8.83 9.86
CA GLN A 697 -6.99 8.15 10.89
C GLN A 697 -5.98 9.11 11.54
N ALA A 698 -5.21 9.86 10.73
CA ALA A 698 -4.22 10.83 11.22
C ALA A 698 -4.80 11.90 12.16
N LEU A 699 -5.95 12.48 11.81
CA LEU A 699 -6.64 13.45 12.65
C LEU A 699 -7.08 12.82 13.97
N THR A 700 -7.61 11.59 13.94
CA THR A 700 -8.08 10.92 15.16
C THR A 700 -6.96 10.44 16.11
N LEU A 701 -5.71 10.32 15.65
CA LEU A 701 -4.57 9.85 16.47
C LEU A 701 -4.19 10.74 17.67
N SER A 702 -4.74 11.97 17.78
CA SER A 702 -4.46 12.87 18.91
C SER A 702 -5.68 13.74 19.24
N PRO A 703 -5.84 14.20 20.50
CA PRO A 703 -6.99 15.04 20.89
C PRO A 703 -7.04 16.37 20.12
N TYR A 704 -5.88 16.89 19.71
CA TYR A 704 -5.74 18.08 18.88
C TYR A 704 -6.36 17.91 17.49
N GLY A 705 -6.09 16.76 16.84
CA GLY A 705 -6.66 16.45 15.54
C GLY A 705 -8.15 16.09 15.63
N CYS A 706 -8.59 15.42 16.70
CA CYS A 706 -10.01 15.23 16.99
C CYS A 706 -10.74 16.56 17.12
N ARG A 707 -10.21 17.50 17.92
CA ARG A 707 -10.76 18.85 18.09
C ARG A 707 -10.87 19.60 16.77
N LEU A 708 -9.87 19.49 15.89
CA LEU A 708 -9.89 20.13 14.57
C LEU A 708 -10.91 19.48 13.63
N LEU A 709 -10.97 18.14 13.59
CA LEU A 709 -11.92 17.37 12.78
C LEU A 709 -13.37 17.62 13.22
N GLN A 710 -13.62 17.65 14.53
CA GLN A 710 -14.93 18.00 15.11
C GLN A 710 -15.32 19.45 14.78
N ASN A 711 -14.41 20.42 14.95
CA ASN A 711 -14.68 21.82 14.59
C ASN A 711 -14.97 21.99 13.08
N TYR A 712 -14.28 21.23 12.23
CA TYR A 712 -14.52 21.19 10.78
C TYR A 712 -15.89 20.59 10.45
N LEU A 713 -16.23 19.41 10.98
CA LEU A 713 -17.49 18.72 10.72
C LEU A 713 -18.71 19.34 11.41
N ASN A 714 -18.52 20.12 12.48
CA ASN A 714 -19.52 21.02 13.05
C ASN A 714 -19.82 22.21 12.12
N LYS A 715 -18.77 22.77 11.49
CA LYS A 715 -18.90 23.96 10.63
C LYS A 715 -19.42 23.62 9.22
N TYR A 716 -19.12 22.43 8.71
CA TYR A 716 -19.54 21.94 7.39
C TYR A 716 -20.32 20.62 7.55
N PRO A 717 -21.54 20.65 8.13
CA PRO A 717 -22.29 19.45 8.51
C PRO A 717 -22.75 18.60 7.31
N GLU A 718 -22.70 19.13 6.10
CA GLU A 718 -22.96 18.43 4.84
C GLU A 718 -21.86 17.42 4.47
N PHE A 719 -20.65 17.58 5.02
CA PHE A 719 -19.52 16.70 4.71
C PHE A 719 -19.56 15.34 5.42
N TRP A 720 -20.38 15.17 6.47
CA TRP A 720 -20.64 13.86 7.08
C TRP A 720 -21.12 12.83 6.04
N ALA A 721 -22.07 13.23 5.19
CA ALA A 721 -22.65 12.35 4.18
C ALA A 721 -21.66 11.92 3.08
N LYS A 722 -20.46 12.54 3.02
CA LYS A 722 -19.39 12.19 2.09
C LYS A 722 -18.35 11.22 2.68
N ILE A 723 -18.34 10.99 4.00
CA ILE A 723 -17.41 10.06 4.64
C ILE A 723 -18.15 8.73 4.85
N PRO A 724 -17.77 7.64 4.16
CA PRO A 724 -18.48 6.37 4.29
C PRO A 724 -18.16 5.70 5.63
N VAL A 725 -19.11 4.91 6.16
CA VAL A 725 -18.96 4.13 7.40
C VAL A 725 -17.70 3.24 7.39
N SER A 726 -17.32 2.72 6.22
CA SER A 726 -16.10 1.92 6.04
C SER A 726 -14.81 2.69 6.32
N ALA A 727 -14.74 4.00 6.05
CA ALA A 727 -13.55 4.81 6.32
C ALA A 727 -13.30 5.03 7.82
N TRP A 728 -14.37 5.11 8.60
CA TRP A 728 -14.30 5.20 10.06
C TRP A 728 -13.81 3.89 10.71
N LEU A 729 -14.15 2.76 10.10
CA LEU A 729 -13.87 1.41 10.58
C LEU A 729 -12.61 0.76 9.95
N GLU A 730 -11.91 1.44 9.04
CA GLU A 730 -10.78 0.84 8.31
C GLU A 730 -9.62 0.51 9.28
N ILE A 731 -9.15 -0.74 9.27
CA ILE A 731 -7.98 -1.21 10.00
C ILE A 731 -6.89 -1.59 8.99
N GLN A 732 -5.69 -1.05 9.14
CA GLN A 732 -4.55 -1.41 8.30
C GLN A 732 -3.84 -2.66 8.88
N GLN A 733 -3.22 -3.48 8.03
CA GLN A 733 -2.65 -4.77 8.45
C GLN A 733 -1.43 -4.68 9.39
N LYS A 734 -0.75 -3.52 9.45
CA LYS A 734 0.38 -3.30 10.36
C LYS A 734 -0.16 -2.99 11.77
N ALA A 735 0.26 -3.77 12.76
CA ALA A 735 -0.28 -3.79 14.13
C ALA A 735 -0.17 -2.49 14.96
N TRP A 736 0.32 -1.40 14.38
CA TRP A 736 0.45 -0.07 14.99
C TRP A 736 -0.69 0.89 14.59
N VAL A 737 -1.57 0.52 13.65
CA VAL A 737 -2.71 1.35 13.23
C VAL A 737 -4.03 0.70 13.65
N ILE A 738 -4.78 1.43 14.47
CA ILE A 738 -6.17 1.16 14.83
C ILE A 738 -7.10 2.03 13.96
N SER A 739 -8.37 1.67 13.88
CA SER A 739 -9.38 2.41 13.09
C SER A 739 -9.62 3.82 13.62
N ALA A 740 -10.23 4.70 12.81
CA ALA A 740 -10.53 6.05 13.23
C ALA A 740 -11.53 6.09 14.42
N VAL A 741 -12.47 5.14 14.48
CA VAL A 741 -13.34 4.96 15.67
C VAL A 741 -12.52 4.56 16.91
N GLU A 742 -11.62 3.58 16.81
CA GLU A 742 -10.74 3.22 17.94
C GLU A 742 -9.90 4.42 18.41
N CYS A 743 -9.37 5.21 17.48
CA CYS A 743 -8.65 6.44 17.78
C CYS A 743 -9.53 7.50 18.47
N LEU A 744 -10.79 7.67 18.07
CA LEU A 744 -11.75 8.56 18.73
C LEU A 744 -12.10 8.09 20.15
N ILE A 745 -12.29 6.79 20.36
CA ILE A 745 -12.47 6.19 21.68
C ILE A 745 -11.31 6.57 22.61
N LEU A 746 -10.06 6.54 22.11
CA LEU A 746 -8.89 6.91 22.92
C LEU A 746 -8.72 8.43 23.16
N ASN A 747 -9.14 9.29 22.22
CA ASN A 747 -8.73 10.70 22.19
C ASN A 747 -9.87 11.73 22.33
N SER A 748 -11.13 11.39 22.07
CA SER A 748 -12.25 12.35 22.03
C SER A 748 -13.62 11.64 22.08
N SER A 749 -14.02 11.16 23.26
CA SER A 749 -15.28 10.44 23.46
C SER A 749 -16.51 11.29 23.09
N GLY A 750 -16.62 12.52 23.61
CA GLY A 750 -17.74 13.45 23.33
C GLY A 750 -17.86 13.94 21.87
N PHE A 751 -17.04 13.44 20.95
CA PHE A 751 -17.25 13.59 19.50
C PHE A 751 -18.02 12.39 18.91
N LEU A 752 -17.95 11.21 19.54
CA LEU A 752 -18.66 9.99 19.12
C LEU A 752 -20.19 10.12 19.19
N ASP A 753 -20.76 10.92 20.10
CA ASP A 753 -22.22 11.08 20.18
C ASP A 753 -22.81 11.69 18.90
N GLN A 754 -22.01 12.45 18.13
CA GLN A 754 -22.43 12.98 16.83
C GLN A 754 -22.64 11.89 15.76
N PHE A 755 -22.21 10.65 16.00
CA PHE A 755 -22.38 9.53 15.07
C PHE A 755 -23.78 8.89 15.18
N ILE A 756 -24.47 9.06 16.32
CA ILE A 756 -25.73 8.37 16.65
C ILE A 756 -26.80 8.60 15.57
N ASP A 757 -27.01 9.86 15.20
CA ASP A 757 -27.99 10.26 14.16
C ASP A 757 -27.41 10.26 12.74
N ARG A 758 -26.07 10.28 12.61
CA ARG A 758 -25.38 10.46 11.31
C ARG A 758 -25.01 9.13 10.64
N TYR A 759 -24.83 8.06 11.42
CA TYR A 759 -24.52 6.72 10.91
C TYR A 759 -25.34 5.64 11.66
N PRO A 760 -26.67 5.58 11.46
CA PRO A 760 -27.55 4.64 12.15
C PRO A 760 -27.14 3.16 11.97
N ASP A 761 -26.47 2.82 10.87
CA ASP A 761 -26.01 1.47 10.54
C ASP A 761 -24.62 1.11 11.10
N LEU A 762 -23.89 2.06 11.70
CA LEU A 762 -22.55 1.84 12.26
C LEU A 762 -22.47 0.65 13.24
N PRO A 763 -23.46 0.40 14.13
CA PRO A 763 -23.42 -0.75 15.04
C PRO A 763 -23.40 -2.10 14.31
N TYR A 764 -24.05 -2.19 13.15
CA TYR A 764 -24.12 -3.41 12.34
C TYR A 764 -22.93 -3.56 11.39
N ALA A 765 -22.29 -2.45 11.01
CA ALA A 765 -21.08 -2.44 10.20
C ALA A 765 -19.78 -2.69 11.01
N MET A 766 -19.79 -2.44 12.33
CA MET A 766 -18.61 -2.51 13.18
C MET A 766 -18.11 -3.96 13.37
N PRO A 767 -16.88 -4.31 12.94
CA PRO A 767 -16.32 -5.64 13.22
C PRO A 767 -16.08 -5.81 14.73
N PRO A 768 -16.49 -6.93 15.36
CA PRO A 768 -16.38 -7.11 16.82
C PRO A 768 -14.95 -6.98 17.38
N SER A 769 -13.92 -7.25 16.55
CA SER A 769 -12.50 -7.11 16.89
C SER A 769 -12.04 -5.67 17.18
N ILE A 770 -12.83 -4.65 16.86
CA ILE A 770 -12.56 -3.26 17.26
C ILE A 770 -12.71 -3.09 18.77
N LEU A 771 -13.71 -3.73 19.39
CA LEU A 771 -13.92 -3.64 20.83
C LEU A 771 -12.83 -4.42 21.57
N SER A 772 -12.51 -5.63 21.11
CA SER A 772 -11.62 -6.56 21.81
C SER A 772 -10.21 -6.00 22.06
N ARG A 773 -9.72 -5.11 21.20
CA ARG A 773 -8.44 -4.39 21.32
C ARG A 773 -8.44 -3.33 22.42
N ASN A 774 -9.54 -2.60 22.56
CA ASN A 774 -9.63 -1.41 23.41
C ASN A 774 -10.61 -1.58 24.58
N ASN A 775 -10.90 -2.83 24.97
CA ASN A 775 -11.83 -3.22 26.04
C ASN A 775 -11.72 -2.37 27.31
N SER A 776 -10.50 -2.03 27.76
CA SER A 776 -10.29 -1.20 28.96
C SER A 776 -10.80 0.23 28.84
N HIS A 777 -10.77 0.82 27.64
CA HIS A 777 -11.26 2.18 27.39
C HIS A 777 -12.76 2.20 27.14
N LEU A 778 -13.28 1.24 26.37
CA LEU A 778 -14.72 1.06 26.19
C LEU A 778 -15.44 0.92 27.53
N LEU A 779 -14.89 0.10 28.44
CA LEU A 779 -15.48 -0.11 29.76
C LEU A 779 -15.37 1.11 30.68
N THR A 780 -14.49 2.08 30.40
CA THR A 780 -14.50 3.40 31.07
C THR A 780 -15.70 4.23 30.59
N PHE A 781 -15.91 4.36 29.28
CA PHE A 781 -17.00 5.21 28.76
C PHE A 781 -18.39 4.65 29.04
N CYS A 782 -18.56 3.33 29.07
CA CYS A 782 -19.81 2.72 29.52
C CYS A 782 -20.07 2.95 31.02
N VAL A 783 -19.04 3.19 31.83
CA VAL A 783 -19.15 3.57 33.25
C VAL A 783 -19.43 5.07 33.42
N GLU A 784 -18.99 5.90 32.48
CA GLU A 784 -19.33 7.32 32.37
C GLU A 784 -20.70 7.57 31.67
N GLU A 785 -21.51 6.52 31.49
CA GLU A 785 -22.83 6.52 30.82
C GLU A 785 -22.86 7.16 29.43
N HIS A 786 -21.75 7.06 28.68
CA HIS A 786 -21.56 7.76 27.42
C HIS A 786 -22.58 7.34 26.34
N PRO A 787 -23.42 8.24 25.79
CA PRO A 787 -24.59 7.88 24.99
C PRO A 787 -24.28 7.00 23.77
N PHE A 788 -23.21 7.32 23.03
CA PHE A 788 -22.75 6.51 21.89
C PHE A 788 -22.54 5.03 22.22
N PHE A 789 -21.97 4.69 23.38
CA PHE A 789 -21.69 3.30 23.74
C PHE A 789 -22.94 2.56 24.19
N ILE A 790 -23.84 3.24 24.90
CA ILE A 790 -25.17 2.71 25.25
C ILE A 790 -25.95 2.39 23.97
N TRP A 791 -25.97 3.33 23.01
CA TRP A 791 -26.58 3.15 21.70
C TRP A 791 -25.95 1.99 20.91
N LEU A 792 -24.62 1.93 20.83
CA LEU A 792 -23.88 0.89 20.10
C LEU A 792 -24.24 -0.52 20.59
N LEU A 793 -24.12 -0.76 21.91
CA LEU A 793 -24.37 -2.06 22.52
C LEU A 793 -25.86 -2.43 22.55
N THR A 794 -26.76 -1.44 22.62
CA THR A 794 -28.22 -1.68 22.51
C THR A 794 -28.64 -2.03 21.08
N LYS A 795 -28.01 -1.41 20.07
CA LYS A 795 -28.32 -1.64 18.65
C LYS A 795 -27.75 -2.96 18.14
N ASN A 796 -26.49 -3.28 18.47
CA ASN A 796 -25.87 -4.57 18.13
C ASN A 796 -25.26 -5.24 19.38
N PRO A 797 -26.07 -6.00 20.14
CA PRO A 797 -25.58 -6.71 21.32
C PRO A 797 -24.58 -7.83 20.99
N ASP A 798 -24.52 -8.33 19.77
CA ASP A 798 -23.62 -9.43 19.39
C ASP A 798 -22.14 -8.99 19.42
N LEU A 799 -21.87 -7.68 19.44
CA LEU A 799 -20.55 -7.10 19.69
C LEU A 799 -19.98 -7.45 21.08
N ILE A 800 -20.84 -7.78 22.05
CA ILE A 800 -20.48 -8.09 23.44
C ILE A 800 -19.60 -9.35 23.51
N ASP A 801 -19.81 -10.31 22.62
CA ASP A 801 -19.04 -11.58 22.57
C ASP A 801 -17.55 -11.40 22.25
N ALA A 802 -17.14 -10.23 21.75
CA ALA A 802 -15.74 -9.87 21.54
C ALA A 802 -15.10 -9.17 22.75
N ILE A 803 -15.88 -8.74 23.75
CA ILE A 803 -15.36 -8.18 24.99
C ILE A 803 -14.87 -9.33 25.87
N ALA A 804 -13.57 -9.36 26.15
CA ALA A 804 -12.97 -10.47 26.89
C ALA A 804 -13.62 -10.61 28.27
N PRO A 805 -14.02 -11.81 28.72
CA PRO A 805 -14.73 -11.99 30.00
C PRO A 805 -14.00 -11.37 31.19
N THR A 806 -12.68 -11.52 31.22
CA THR A 806 -11.80 -10.94 32.24
C THR A 806 -11.78 -9.41 32.26
N ALA A 807 -12.17 -8.72 31.18
CA ALA A 807 -12.22 -7.25 31.17
C ALA A 807 -13.32 -6.69 32.10
N TRP A 808 -14.43 -7.43 32.28
CA TRP A 808 -15.52 -7.03 33.17
C TRP A 808 -15.14 -7.11 34.66
N PHE A 809 -14.28 -8.06 35.04
CA PHE A 809 -14.01 -8.41 36.44
C PHE A 809 -12.55 -8.33 36.92
N LYS A 810 -11.57 -8.11 36.04
CA LYS A 810 -10.18 -7.87 36.44
C LYS A 810 -10.00 -6.44 36.93
N SER A 811 -9.26 -6.26 38.01
CA SER A 811 -8.96 -4.93 38.54
C SER A 811 -8.08 -4.13 37.59
N GLY A 812 -8.44 -2.85 37.38
CA GLY A 812 -7.72 -1.97 36.45
C GLY A 812 -8.10 -0.49 36.53
N PHE A 813 -9.36 -0.17 36.85
CA PHE A 813 -9.86 1.20 36.94
C PHE A 813 -10.14 1.59 38.39
N ALA A 814 -9.47 2.63 38.92
CA ALA A 814 -9.66 3.15 40.28
C ALA A 814 -9.60 2.09 41.42
N LYS A 815 -8.76 1.04 41.26
CA LYS A 815 -8.69 -0.16 42.13
C LYS A 815 -9.99 -1.01 42.19
N SER A 816 -10.89 -0.81 41.23
CA SER A 816 -12.18 -1.48 41.08
C SER A 816 -12.28 -2.22 39.72
N THR A 817 -13.46 -2.74 39.41
CA THR A 817 -13.83 -3.44 38.18
C THR A 817 -14.96 -2.70 37.44
N PRO A 818 -15.07 -2.82 36.10
CA PRO A 818 -16.21 -2.27 35.38
C PRO A 818 -17.57 -2.83 35.85
N LEU A 819 -17.64 -4.15 36.13
CA LEU A 819 -18.86 -4.79 36.65
C LEU A 819 -19.36 -4.14 37.94
N TYR A 820 -18.46 -3.68 38.82
CA TYR A 820 -18.82 -2.95 40.03
C TYR A 820 -19.54 -1.64 39.69
N TRP A 821 -18.96 -0.84 38.79
CA TRP A 821 -19.48 0.47 38.43
C TRP A 821 -20.81 0.38 37.67
N PHE A 822 -21.00 -0.58 36.76
CA PHE A 822 -22.32 -0.81 36.15
C PHE A 822 -23.43 -1.08 37.17
N SER A 823 -23.11 -1.68 38.31
CA SER A 823 -24.12 -1.93 39.34
C SER A 823 -24.56 -0.68 40.10
N THR A 824 -23.78 0.40 40.12
CA THR A 824 -24.11 1.58 40.95
C THR A 824 -25.27 2.40 40.39
N THR A 825 -25.43 2.47 39.06
CA THR A 825 -26.45 3.30 38.40
C THR A 825 -27.61 2.49 37.78
N PRO A 826 -28.82 3.06 37.66
CA PRO A 826 -29.96 2.36 37.04
C PRO A 826 -29.71 1.99 35.57
N GLN A 827 -29.14 2.91 34.79
CA GLN A 827 -28.81 2.70 33.38
C GLN A 827 -27.74 1.62 33.21
N GLY A 828 -26.69 1.64 34.05
CA GLY A 828 -25.67 0.61 34.08
C GLY A 828 -26.22 -0.77 34.40
N ARG A 829 -27.17 -0.87 35.34
CA ARG A 829 -27.87 -2.13 35.67
C ARG A 829 -28.75 -2.63 34.53
N GLN A 830 -29.46 -1.75 33.82
CA GLN A 830 -30.24 -2.12 32.63
C GLN A 830 -29.35 -2.66 31.50
N LEU A 831 -28.21 -2.02 31.25
CA LEU A 831 -27.24 -2.51 30.26
C LEU A 831 -26.64 -3.86 30.70
N LEU A 832 -26.34 -4.03 31.99
CA LEU A 832 -25.80 -5.28 32.54
C LEU A 832 -26.79 -6.46 32.39
N ILE A 833 -28.09 -6.22 32.55
CA ILE A 833 -29.15 -7.21 32.25
C ILE A 833 -29.09 -7.61 30.77
N LEU A 834 -29.08 -6.63 29.85
CA LEU A 834 -29.01 -6.89 28.41
C LEU A 834 -27.74 -7.65 28.00
N ILE A 835 -26.60 -7.34 28.62
CA ILE A 835 -25.32 -8.03 28.43
C ILE A 835 -25.43 -9.51 28.81
N LEU A 836 -25.95 -9.81 30.01
CA LEU A 836 -25.94 -11.17 30.57
C LEU A 836 -27.08 -12.05 30.04
N GLU A 837 -28.18 -11.46 29.56
CA GLU A 837 -29.21 -12.18 28.80
C GLU A 837 -28.74 -12.58 27.39
N LYS A 838 -27.86 -11.79 26.77
CA LYS A 838 -27.29 -12.08 25.44
C LYS A 838 -26.12 -13.05 25.50
N ASN A 839 -25.21 -12.86 26.47
CA ASN A 839 -24.11 -13.78 26.73
C ASN A 839 -24.24 -14.41 28.13
N PRO A 840 -25.11 -15.42 28.31
CA PRO A 840 -25.25 -16.11 29.59
C PRO A 840 -23.99 -16.89 29.99
N LYS A 841 -23.08 -17.20 29.05
CA LYS A 841 -21.80 -17.86 29.35
C LYS A 841 -20.86 -16.94 30.15
N LEU A 842 -21.03 -15.62 30.05
CA LEU A 842 -20.29 -14.66 30.87
C LEU A 842 -20.61 -14.82 32.37
N ILE A 843 -21.83 -15.27 32.72
CA ILE A 843 -22.22 -15.59 34.10
C ILE A 843 -21.35 -16.71 34.67
N ASP A 844 -21.02 -17.74 33.87
CA ASP A 844 -20.11 -18.83 34.25
C ASP A 844 -18.64 -18.41 34.35
N GLN A 845 -18.26 -17.33 33.68
CA GLN A 845 -16.87 -16.91 33.54
C GLN A 845 -16.47 -15.82 34.55
N ILE A 846 -17.43 -15.10 35.14
CA ILE A 846 -17.21 -14.17 36.25
C ILE A 846 -17.07 -14.96 37.57
N PRO A 847 -15.94 -14.84 38.31
CA PRO A 847 -15.78 -15.49 39.60
C PRO A 847 -16.84 -15.02 40.62
N ALA A 848 -17.40 -15.95 41.41
CA ALA A 848 -18.45 -15.63 42.38
C ALA A 848 -18.06 -14.49 43.36
N HIS A 849 -16.81 -14.45 43.80
CA HIS A 849 -16.29 -13.41 44.70
C HIS A 849 -16.25 -12.00 44.06
N THR A 850 -16.29 -11.88 42.73
CA THR A 850 -16.37 -10.56 42.07
C THR A 850 -17.67 -9.84 42.43
N TRP A 851 -18.80 -10.56 42.44
CA TRP A 851 -20.12 -10.02 42.83
C TRP A 851 -20.17 -9.53 44.29
N LEU A 852 -19.25 -10.03 45.11
CA LEU A 852 -19.12 -9.69 46.54
C LEU A 852 -18.11 -8.56 46.79
N THR A 853 -17.35 -8.16 45.77
CA THR A 853 -16.26 -7.19 45.87
C THR A 853 -16.76 -5.81 46.30
N ARG A 854 -16.00 -5.15 47.18
CA ARG A 854 -16.19 -3.78 47.69
C ARG A 854 -14.92 -2.97 47.39
N VAL A 855 -15.05 -1.65 47.22
CA VAL A 855 -13.91 -0.81 46.78
C VAL A 855 -13.16 -0.22 47.98
N ALA A 856 -11.93 -0.68 48.20
CA ALA A 856 -11.10 -0.27 49.33
C ALA A 856 -10.31 1.03 49.04
N GLY A 857 -10.80 2.14 49.56
CA GLY A 857 -10.21 3.48 49.45
C GLY A 857 -11.31 4.51 49.15
N THR A 858 -11.34 5.62 49.90
CA THR A 858 -12.47 6.55 49.97
C THR A 858 -12.95 7.06 48.60
N PRO A 859 -14.15 6.63 48.13
CA PRO A 859 -14.85 7.31 47.05
C PRO A 859 -15.73 8.43 47.63
N GLN A 860 -16.05 9.42 46.81
CA GLN A 860 -17.08 10.40 47.15
C GLN A 860 -18.44 9.70 47.36
N ASN A 861 -19.29 10.30 48.20
CA ASN A 861 -20.70 9.90 48.40
C ASN A 861 -20.93 8.44 48.87
N GLY A 862 -19.93 7.79 49.48
CA GLY A 862 -20.09 6.52 50.21
C GLY A 862 -20.27 5.26 49.36
N VAL A 863 -20.15 5.35 48.04
CA VAL A 863 -20.40 4.27 47.06
C VAL A 863 -19.71 2.95 47.44
N GLY A 864 -18.40 3.02 47.73
CA GLY A 864 -17.50 1.86 47.92
C GLY A 864 -17.82 0.94 49.09
N ASN A 865 -18.66 1.37 50.03
CA ASN A 865 -19.06 0.55 51.18
C ASN A 865 -20.02 -0.60 50.80
N LYS A 866 -20.71 -0.49 49.67
CA LYS A 866 -21.63 -1.50 49.13
C LYS A 866 -20.90 -2.46 48.17
N SER A 867 -21.33 -3.73 48.15
CA SER A 867 -20.96 -4.71 47.13
C SER A 867 -21.88 -4.63 45.90
N ILE A 868 -21.51 -5.31 44.81
CA ILE A 868 -22.32 -5.41 43.58
C ILE A 868 -23.71 -5.99 43.90
N VAL A 869 -23.77 -7.10 44.65
CA VAL A 869 -25.04 -7.70 45.11
C VAL A 869 -25.90 -6.73 45.92
N CYS A 870 -25.30 -5.89 46.77
CA CYS A 870 -26.03 -4.91 47.57
C CYS A 870 -26.68 -3.81 46.71
N TRP A 871 -26.06 -3.44 45.58
CA TRP A 871 -26.68 -2.53 44.61
C TRP A 871 -27.80 -3.20 43.80
N LEU A 872 -27.63 -4.45 43.38
CA LEU A 872 -28.67 -5.20 42.66
C LEU A 872 -29.93 -5.43 43.53
N LEU A 873 -29.76 -5.66 44.84
CA LEU A 873 -30.89 -5.82 45.78
C LEU A 873 -31.67 -4.52 46.05
N GLN A 874 -31.09 -3.34 45.76
CA GLN A 874 -31.75 -2.04 45.96
C GLN A 874 -32.69 -1.65 44.82
N ASP A 875 -32.58 -2.30 43.65
CA ASP A 875 -33.31 -1.93 42.45
C ASP A 875 -34.16 -3.09 41.93
N LYS A 876 -35.48 -2.94 42.01
CA LYS A 876 -36.46 -3.95 41.56
C LYS A 876 -36.34 -4.26 40.07
N ALA A 877 -35.84 -3.33 39.24
CA ALA A 877 -35.57 -3.61 37.83
C ALA A 877 -34.42 -4.63 37.65
N SER A 878 -33.54 -4.74 38.65
CA SER A 878 -32.38 -5.64 38.64
C SER A 878 -32.67 -7.02 39.21
N TYR A 879 -33.87 -7.27 39.72
CA TYR A 879 -34.22 -8.55 40.33
C TYR A 879 -34.27 -9.71 39.32
N ARG A 880 -34.53 -9.42 38.03
CA ARG A 880 -34.37 -10.37 36.92
C ARG A 880 -32.93 -10.89 36.77
N LEU A 881 -31.93 -10.07 37.11
CA LEU A 881 -30.53 -10.49 37.11
C LEU A 881 -30.20 -11.36 38.34
N LEU A 882 -30.88 -11.16 39.47
CA LEU A 882 -30.69 -12.01 40.64
C LEU A 882 -31.15 -13.45 40.37
N ASP A 883 -32.27 -13.66 39.64
CA ASP A 883 -32.70 -15.00 39.20
C ASP A 883 -31.59 -15.69 38.37
N LEU A 884 -31.01 -14.98 37.39
CA LEU A 884 -29.93 -15.49 36.53
C LEU A 884 -28.63 -15.79 37.29
N LEU A 885 -28.42 -15.20 38.47
CA LEU A 885 -27.23 -15.36 39.30
C LEU A 885 -27.45 -16.29 40.51
N ALA A 886 -28.67 -16.79 40.73
CA ALA A 886 -29.07 -17.52 41.93
C ALA A 886 -28.11 -18.66 42.29
N ASP A 887 -27.87 -19.57 41.34
CA ASP A 887 -27.02 -20.76 41.50
C ASP A 887 -25.52 -20.44 41.66
N LYS A 888 -25.11 -19.17 41.55
CA LYS A 888 -23.73 -18.72 41.79
C LYS A 888 -23.53 -17.85 43.02
N LEU A 889 -24.60 -17.26 43.55
CA LEU A 889 -24.52 -16.37 44.72
C LEU A 889 -25.01 -17.08 46.00
N ILE A 890 -26.02 -17.95 45.90
CA ILE A 890 -26.65 -18.61 47.06
C ILE A 890 -25.73 -19.67 47.68
N ASP A 891 -24.82 -20.25 46.88
CA ASP A 891 -23.93 -21.33 47.30
C ASP A 891 -22.60 -20.94 47.95
N PRO A 892 -21.83 -19.96 47.44
CA PRO A 892 -20.49 -19.66 47.98
C PRO A 892 -20.44 -18.83 49.27
N LEU A 893 -21.58 -18.32 49.75
CA LEU A 893 -21.68 -17.41 50.90
C LEU A 893 -22.20 -18.11 52.17
N SER A 894 -21.71 -17.68 53.33
CA SER A 894 -22.32 -18.00 54.62
C SER A 894 -23.55 -17.15 54.93
N MET A 895 -24.33 -17.55 55.94
CA MET A 895 -25.57 -16.85 56.32
C MET A 895 -25.32 -15.46 56.92
N ASP A 896 -24.27 -15.28 57.72
CA ASP A 896 -23.91 -13.97 58.30
C ASP A 896 -23.54 -12.95 57.21
N GLU A 897 -22.86 -13.39 56.15
CA GLU A 897 -22.52 -12.56 55.00
C GLU A 897 -23.76 -12.19 54.17
N TRP A 898 -24.69 -13.13 53.97
CA TRP A 898 -25.98 -12.85 53.33
C TRP A 898 -26.83 -11.89 54.16
N TYR A 899 -26.90 -12.09 55.48
CA TYR A 899 -27.62 -11.20 56.40
C TYR A 899 -27.07 -9.76 56.34
N ALA A 900 -25.74 -9.60 56.33
CA ALA A 900 -25.09 -8.30 56.18
C ALA A 900 -25.39 -7.61 54.83
N HIS A 901 -25.76 -8.36 53.79
CA HIS A 901 -26.15 -7.82 52.49
C HIS A 901 -27.67 -7.58 52.33
N LEU A 902 -28.51 -8.34 53.04
CA LEU A 902 -29.98 -8.22 53.03
C LEU A 902 -30.50 -7.17 54.03
N ALA A 903 -29.88 -7.03 55.20
CA ALA A 903 -30.40 -6.16 56.26
C ALA A 903 -30.55 -4.67 55.85
N PRO A 904 -29.65 -4.07 55.04
CA PRO A 904 -29.80 -2.68 54.58
C PRO A 904 -30.92 -2.44 53.55
N VAL A 905 -31.56 -3.51 53.04
CA VAL A 905 -32.46 -3.49 51.87
C VAL A 905 -33.77 -4.28 52.12
N ILE A 906 -33.96 -4.75 53.36
CA ILE A 906 -35.03 -5.71 53.69
C ILE A 906 -36.43 -5.10 53.56
N ALA A 907 -36.57 -3.77 53.67
CA ALA A 907 -37.85 -3.10 53.52
C ALA A 907 -38.31 -3.08 52.06
N GLU A 908 -37.40 -2.79 51.13
CA GLU A 908 -37.60 -2.75 49.68
C GLU A 908 -38.01 -4.13 49.15
N ILE A 909 -37.34 -5.19 49.64
CA ILE A 909 -37.67 -6.59 49.39
C ILE A 909 -39.05 -6.94 49.97
N THR A 910 -39.34 -6.54 51.21
CA THR A 910 -40.68 -6.75 51.82
C THR A 910 -41.79 -6.14 50.97
N THR A 911 -41.63 -4.87 50.55
CA THR A 911 -42.62 -4.19 49.70
C THR A 911 -42.75 -4.82 48.31
N PHE A 912 -41.67 -5.38 47.75
CA PHE A 912 -41.73 -6.15 46.50
C PHE A 912 -42.55 -7.44 46.66
N LEU A 913 -42.25 -8.25 47.67
CA LEU A 913 -42.94 -9.52 47.92
C LEU A 913 -44.42 -9.31 48.31
N GLN A 914 -44.76 -8.24 49.04
CA GLN A 914 -46.14 -7.83 49.30
C GLN A 914 -46.90 -7.51 48.00
N GLY A 915 -46.25 -6.83 47.04
CA GLY A 915 -46.83 -6.55 45.73
C GLY A 915 -47.21 -7.81 44.96
N ILE A 916 -46.32 -8.81 44.93
CA ILE A 916 -46.58 -10.12 44.31
C ILE A 916 -47.67 -10.89 45.09
N ALA A 917 -47.67 -10.86 46.42
CA ALA A 917 -48.69 -11.52 47.22
C ALA A 917 -50.13 -10.98 46.95
N CYS A 918 -50.24 -9.77 46.40
CA CYS A 918 -51.47 -9.14 45.94
C CYS A 918 -51.77 -9.31 44.44
N GLN A 919 -50.77 -9.64 43.61
CA GLN A 919 -50.89 -9.77 42.15
C GLN A 919 -50.60 -11.21 41.72
N SER A 920 -51.64 -11.95 41.28
CA SER A 920 -51.54 -13.37 40.94
C SER A 920 -50.70 -13.64 39.69
N GLY A 921 -49.39 -13.80 39.86
CA GLY A 921 -48.45 -14.15 38.79
C GLY A 921 -47.02 -14.41 39.28
N SER A 922 -46.18 -14.96 38.41
CA SER A 922 -44.73 -15.01 38.63
C SER A 922 -44.11 -13.65 38.28
N ALA A 923 -43.06 -13.24 39.00
CA ALA A 923 -42.38 -11.96 38.80
C ALA A 923 -40.85 -12.11 38.91
N PRO A 924 -40.05 -11.35 38.12
CA PRO A 924 -38.59 -11.46 38.15
C PRO A 924 -37.99 -11.12 39.53
N GLY A 925 -37.13 -11.98 40.05
CA GLY A 925 -36.59 -11.99 41.41
C GLY A 925 -37.19 -13.06 42.31
N LEU A 926 -38.37 -13.58 41.98
CA LEU A 926 -39.08 -14.50 42.86
C LEU A 926 -38.37 -15.85 43.00
N ASP A 927 -37.73 -16.36 41.94
CA ASP A 927 -36.97 -17.60 41.97
C ASP A 927 -35.70 -17.45 42.83
N PHE A 928 -34.96 -16.34 42.66
CA PHE A 928 -33.83 -16.01 43.53
C PHE A 928 -34.21 -15.97 45.01
N PHE A 929 -35.25 -15.21 45.38
CA PHE A 929 -35.65 -15.11 46.79
C PHE A 929 -36.20 -16.43 47.33
N MET A 930 -36.89 -17.23 46.51
CA MET A 930 -37.35 -18.57 46.89
C MET A 930 -36.19 -19.54 47.13
N ARG A 931 -35.18 -19.60 46.24
CA ARG A 931 -34.01 -20.47 46.42
C ARG A 931 -33.14 -20.04 47.61
N LEU A 932 -32.92 -18.73 47.77
CA LEU A 932 -32.16 -18.16 48.89
C LEU A 932 -32.84 -18.50 50.22
N PHE A 933 -34.17 -18.44 50.25
CA PHE A 933 -34.97 -18.80 51.43
C PHE A 933 -35.11 -20.31 51.63
N ASP A 934 -35.24 -21.13 50.59
CA ASP A 934 -35.30 -22.59 50.75
C ASP A 934 -34.01 -23.17 51.34
N LYS A 935 -32.86 -22.54 51.05
CA LYS A 935 -31.58 -22.89 51.62
C LYS A 935 -31.40 -22.38 53.06
N TRP A 936 -31.63 -21.09 53.30
CA TRP A 936 -31.22 -20.41 54.54
C TRP A 936 -32.39 -19.93 55.43
N GLY A 937 -33.64 -20.10 54.97
CA GLY A 937 -34.86 -19.55 55.57
C GLY A 937 -35.17 -20.01 57.00
N ARG A 938 -34.54 -21.11 57.44
CA ARG A 938 -34.65 -21.66 58.79
C ARG A 938 -33.57 -21.13 59.76
N ASP A 939 -32.54 -20.47 59.23
CA ASP A 939 -31.36 -20.03 59.99
C ASP A 939 -31.36 -18.50 60.25
N PHE A 940 -32.35 -17.76 59.76
CA PHE A 940 -32.53 -16.35 60.09
C PHE A 940 -32.90 -16.20 61.58
N SER A 941 -32.15 -15.36 62.31
CA SER A 941 -32.41 -15.08 63.72
C SER A 941 -33.84 -14.57 63.97
N SER A 942 -34.49 -15.13 64.99
CA SER A 942 -35.84 -14.78 65.44
C SER A 942 -35.98 -13.36 66.00
N GLU A 943 -34.87 -12.64 66.20
CA GLU A 943 -34.86 -11.28 66.77
C GLU A 943 -35.11 -10.17 65.74
N ALA A 944 -35.19 -10.49 64.44
CA ALA A 944 -35.27 -9.52 63.34
C ALA A 944 -36.66 -9.50 62.65
N PRO A 945 -37.65 -8.73 63.12
CA PRO A 945 -39.05 -8.87 62.70
C PRO A 945 -39.33 -8.58 61.21
N ARG A 946 -38.49 -7.79 60.53
CA ARG A 946 -38.61 -7.59 59.07
C ARG A 946 -38.20 -8.84 58.27
N PHE A 947 -37.27 -9.64 58.77
CA PHE A 947 -36.91 -10.92 58.14
C PHE A 947 -37.98 -11.98 58.36
N GLN A 948 -38.62 -11.99 59.55
CA GLN A 948 -39.82 -12.81 59.78
C GLN A 948 -40.95 -12.43 58.80
N GLN A 949 -41.19 -11.15 58.57
CA GLN A 949 -42.22 -10.72 57.61
C GLN A 949 -41.91 -11.18 56.16
N VAL A 950 -40.65 -11.15 55.73
CA VAL A 950 -40.22 -11.69 54.42
C VAL A 950 -40.39 -13.21 54.35
N ASN A 951 -40.04 -13.93 55.42
CA ASN A 951 -40.23 -15.38 55.57
C ASN A 951 -41.70 -15.78 55.41
N GLU A 952 -42.61 -15.15 56.17
CA GLU A 952 -44.06 -15.39 56.09
C GLU A 952 -44.64 -15.12 54.70
N LEU A 953 -44.19 -14.05 54.03
CA LEU A 953 -44.58 -13.74 52.64
C LEU A 953 -44.11 -14.81 51.64
N LEU A 954 -42.88 -15.30 51.76
CA LEU A 954 -42.35 -16.36 50.89
C LEU A 954 -43.04 -17.70 51.12
N ILE A 955 -43.34 -18.07 52.38
CA ILE A 955 -44.16 -19.25 52.69
C ILE A 955 -45.57 -19.13 52.06
N CYS A 956 -46.19 -17.95 52.15
CA CYS A 956 -47.51 -17.69 51.55
C CYS A 956 -47.49 -17.74 50.01
N LEU A 957 -46.43 -17.23 49.38
CA LEU A 957 -46.24 -17.31 47.93
C LEU A 957 -45.96 -18.75 47.46
N LYS A 958 -45.17 -19.52 48.23
CA LYS A 958 -44.82 -20.90 47.90
C LYS A 958 -46.02 -21.86 48.00
N SER A 959 -46.94 -21.63 48.92
CA SER A 959 -48.18 -22.43 49.02
C SER A 959 -49.20 -22.16 47.91
N ARG A 960 -49.00 -21.12 47.09
CA ARG A 960 -49.88 -20.73 45.97
C ARG A 960 -49.41 -21.18 44.58
N SER A 961 -48.17 -21.63 44.41
CA SER A 961 -47.51 -21.76 43.09
C SER A 961 -46.92 -23.15 42.80
N PRO A 962 -47.71 -24.14 42.37
CA PRO A 962 -47.27 -25.52 42.17
C PRO A 962 -46.74 -25.83 40.75
N MET A 963 -45.81 -25.04 40.21
CA MET A 963 -45.03 -25.39 39.00
C MET A 963 -43.66 -24.70 38.92
N PHE A 964 -42.61 -25.40 39.37
CA PHE A 964 -41.22 -25.12 38.98
C PHE A 964 -40.45 -26.45 38.90
N ALA A 965 -40.57 -27.14 37.77
CA ALA A 965 -40.03 -28.49 37.59
C ALA A 965 -39.71 -28.85 36.11
N SER A 966 -38.88 -28.05 35.43
CA SER A 966 -38.01 -28.50 34.33
C SER A 966 -37.09 -27.38 33.86
N ALA A 967 -35.88 -27.73 33.40
CA ALA A 967 -35.01 -26.80 32.69
C ALA A 967 -35.41 -26.74 31.21
N GLY A 968 -35.72 -25.55 30.69
CA GLY A 968 -36.09 -25.33 29.30
C GLY A 968 -35.87 -23.87 28.88
N SER A 969 -35.19 -23.65 27.76
CA SER A 969 -34.66 -22.34 27.37
C SER A 969 -35.76 -21.35 26.93
N LEU A 970 -35.96 -20.29 27.71
CA LEU A 970 -36.79 -19.14 27.33
C LEU A 970 -36.01 -18.17 26.42
N LEU A 971 -35.99 -18.46 25.11
CA LEU A 971 -35.48 -17.53 24.09
C LEU A 971 -36.45 -16.36 23.87
N LEU A 972 -36.30 -15.32 24.70
CA LEU A 972 -37.17 -14.13 24.71
C LEU A 972 -36.67 -12.99 23.81
N PHE A 973 -36.60 -13.23 22.50
CA PHE A 973 -36.47 -12.17 21.49
C PHE A 973 -37.31 -12.47 20.24
N THR A 974 -38.54 -11.97 20.19
CA THR A 974 -39.22 -11.70 18.92
C THR A 974 -38.76 -10.34 18.39
N PRO A 975 -38.24 -10.24 17.15
CA PRO A 975 -37.99 -8.95 16.52
C PRO A 975 -39.30 -8.17 16.34
N ALA A 976 -39.24 -6.85 16.47
CA ALA A 976 -40.34 -6.00 16.01
C ALA A 976 -40.56 -6.24 14.51
N LYS A 977 -41.82 -6.50 14.11
CA LYS A 977 -42.14 -6.75 12.69
C LYS A 977 -41.81 -5.53 11.85
N THR A 978 -41.01 -5.73 10.79
CA THR A 978 -40.96 -4.79 9.68
C THR A 978 -42.34 -4.72 9.00
N PRO A 979 -42.83 -3.52 8.65
CA PRO A 979 -44.15 -3.38 8.03
C PRO A 979 -44.11 -3.76 6.55
N SER A 980 -44.59 -4.96 6.22
CA SER A 980 -44.81 -5.39 4.83
C SER A 980 -46.18 -4.93 4.30
N SER A 981 -46.18 -4.28 3.15
CA SER A 981 -47.33 -3.74 2.40
C SER A 981 -48.55 -4.66 2.24
N VAL A 982 -49.76 -4.09 2.39
CA VAL A 982 -50.95 -4.27 1.51
C VAL A 982 -51.99 -3.18 1.86
N PRO A 983 -52.82 -2.67 0.92
CA PRO A 983 -53.55 -1.40 1.10
C PRO A 983 -55.02 -1.55 1.56
N GLY A 984 -55.58 -0.49 2.16
CA GLY A 984 -57.04 -0.35 2.35
C GLY A 984 -57.47 0.69 3.41
N ASN A 985 -58.03 1.80 2.94
CA ASN A 985 -59.00 2.72 3.58
C ASN A 985 -58.80 3.36 4.98
N GLU A 986 -58.91 4.70 4.95
CA GLU A 986 -59.76 5.57 5.80
C GLU A 986 -59.36 5.91 7.26
N GLU A 987 -59.00 7.19 7.41
CA GLU A 987 -59.33 8.14 8.50
C GLU A 987 -59.31 7.66 9.97
N GLN A 988 -58.39 8.24 10.75
CA GLN A 988 -58.75 9.44 11.54
C GLN A 988 -57.51 10.25 11.98
N THR A 989 -57.73 11.53 12.29
CA THR A 989 -56.70 12.49 12.68
C THR A 989 -56.48 12.54 14.19
N GLY A 990 -55.22 12.61 14.63
CA GLY A 990 -54.88 12.76 16.05
C GLY A 990 -53.45 13.27 16.22
N SER A 991 -53.31 14.52 16.65
CA SER A 991 -52.03 15.23 16.80
C SER A 991 -51.70 15.50 18.26
N MET A 992 -50.51 15.05 18.70
CA MET A 992 -49.73 15.50 19.86
C MET A 992 -48.32 14.95 19.64
N GLU A 993 -47.31 15.77 19.36
CA GLU A 993 -46.58 16.59 20.35
C GLU A 993 -46.08 15.76 21.54
N PHE A 994 -44.80 15.41 21.49
CA PHE A 994 -43.98 15.11 22.67
C PHE A 994 -42.97 16.25 22.84
N GLN A 995 -42.96 16.88 24.02
CA GLN A 995 -41.97 17.88 24.41
C GLN A 995 -40.95 17.24 25.35
N HIS A 996 -39.66 17.55 25.10
CA HIS A 996 -38.49 17.36 25.96
C HIS A 996 -38.13 15.93 26.39
#